data_AF-A0A1T5CTM2-F1
#
_entry.id   AF-A0A1T5CTM2-F1
#
_cell.length_a   1.000
_cell.length_b   1.000
_cell.length_c   1.000
_cell.angle_alpha   90.00
_cell.angle_beta   90.00
_cell.angle_gamma   90.00
#
_symmetry.space_group_name_H-M   'P 1'
#
loop_
_entity.id
_entity.type
_entity.pdbx_description
1 polymer ?
#
loop_
_entity_poly.entity_id
_entity_poly.type
_entity_poly.pdbx_seq_one_letter_code
_entity_poly.pdbx_strand_id
1 'polypeptide(L)'
;MSPPRALARLQFHAGFTLDDAVGVVGYYARLGASHLYASPILKARAGSTHGYDVVDCHEVNPEIGGEDALRRLVAALREHGMGLVVDIVPNHMGVGTENAWWMDVLRNGRESSYAGYFDIEWTAPDPLIRGRVLLPILGAGYEETLQSGHLRLRRRGDTWMLGIYDDRLPLSPASVAGLGDDAVDEHDPSTETGRAKLHALIEKQHYRLAFWKLASDMVNYRRFFDINELAGLRIERTAVFEDTHKTIFRLYAEGLIDGVRCDHVDGLADPRRYCRQLRHRLETLRTQRPSSAPHDAAYLVVEKILAEDEDLRLDWRTDGTTGYEFMDQVSAVLHCQRGEAPLTELWRKLTGESADFGTQAVRARRQILVDSFESELDRTARALFTAARANVATRDVSLAAVRRVIVELLVHFPVYRTYAGGAGRDAIDDVFFARAVEGASRTLRLEDSDLLQLVSLWLGGEAPRSLPPGPVRRARERAIAVFQQATSPVAAKAVEDTAGYRYGRLLSRNEVGVDAGRMAMSMEDFHARCAMRADTLPHNLLATATHDHKRGEDLRARLAVLSEVSERWVVTAERWRVRHADFRQRADGRMAPSAGDELMLYQMLVGAWPLHLSPDDTDGVERFASRIAAWQRKALREAKRWTRWTSPNEPYEDACEDFLRTILSSDVAAELAAFANYIASPGAANGLAQTVLRLTTPGVPDLYQGTDYWDFSLVDPDNRRPVDFLARAASLELAETPFEALTHWRDGAIKQSVIARLLATRREHPELFARGSYRALAVEGPASEHVLAFVREHRGQRLFIAVARHTAEWIAGSDAPAIGADHWEGTSLTLPDGRWMSIFGEGRVDGGPIEVATLFGELPVAAWLAQRAS
;
A
#
# COMPACT_ATOMS: atom_id res chain seq x y z
N MET A 1 -21.45 -17.21 -10.83
CA MET A 1 -20.46 -16.39 -10.10
C MET A 1 -20.97 -14.97 -10.14
N SER A 2 -21.59 -14.54 -9.05
CA SER A 2 -21.84 -13.14 -8.79
C SER A 2 -20.70 -12.65 -7.88
N PRO A 3 -19.69 -11.93 -8.40
CA PRO A 3 -18.63 -11.35 -7.56
C PRO A 3 -19.24 -10.36 -6.55
N PRO A 4 -18.49 -9.95 -5.51
CA PRO A 4 -18.90 -8.83 -4.67
C PRO A 4 -19.31 -7.62 -5.51
N ARG A 5 -20.43 -6.97 -5.18
CA ARG A 5 -20.89 -5.77 -5.89
C ARG A 5 -20.12 -4.53 -5.47
N ALA A 6 -19.71 -4.49 -4.21
CA ALA A 6 -18.93 -3.44 -3.55
C ALA A 6 -18.38 -3.97 -2.22
N LEU A 7 -17.14 -3.57 -1.88
CA LEU A 7 -16.49 -3.86 -0.60
C LEU A 7 -16.45 -2.60 0.28
N ALA A 8 -16.50 -2.80 1.59
CA ALA A 8 -16.18 -1.77 2.58
C ALA A 8 -15.07 -2.29 3.52
N ARG A 9 -13.88 -1.66 3.46
CA ARG A 9 -12.71 -2.05 4.25
C ARG A 9 -12.82 -1.53 5.68
N LEU A 10 -12.66 -2.43 6.66
CA LEU A 10 -12.59 -2.13 8.09
C LEU A 10 -11.25 -2.58 8.69
N GLN A 11 -10.69 -1.74 9.55
CA GLN A 11 -9.47 -1.98 10.32
C GLN A 11 -9.82 -2.46 11.73
N PHE A 12 -9.51 -3.72 12.04
CA PHE A 12 -9.74 -4.30 13.35
C PHE A 12 -8.52 -4.20 14.26
N HIS A 13 -8.74 -3.77 15.49
CA HIS A 13 -7.76 -3.70 16.57
C HIS A 13 -8.50 -3.62 17.92
N ALA A 14 -7.77 -3.58 19.05
CA ALA A 14 -8.39 -3.54 20.38
C ALA A 14 -9.33 -2.33 20.64
N GLY A 15 -9.27 -1.29 19.81
CA GLY A 15 -10.13 -0.11 19.88
C GLY A 15 -11.30 -0.10 18.90
N PHE A 16 -11.37 -1.08 18.00
CA PHE A 16 -12.48 -1.34 17.09
C PHE A 16 -12.50 -2.83 16.75
N THR A 17 -13.27 -3.59 17.51
CA THR A 17 -13.30 -5.05 17.52
C THR A 17 -14.31 -5.61 16.50
N LEU A 18 -14.38 -6.94 16.39
CA LEU A 18 -15.40 -7.61 15.57
C LEU A 18 -16.83 -7.36 16.11
N ASP A 19 -16.99 -7.17 17.43
CA ASP A 19 -18.28 -6.83 18.03
C ASP A 19 -18.67 -5.36 17.79
N ASP A 20 -17.71 -4.44 17.80
CA ASP A 20 -17.98 -3.04 17.40
C ASP A 20 -18.44 -2.98 15.93
N ALA A 21 -17.86 -3.84 15.09
CA ALA A 21 -18.25 -3.99 13.69
C ALA A 21 -19.71 -4.41 13.51
N VAL A 22 -20.27 -5.23 14.42
CA VAL A 22 -21.69 -5.62 14.41
C VAL A 22 -22.58 -4.38 14.43
N GLY A 23 -22.22 -3.38 15.24
CA GLY A 23 -22.97 -2.13 15.38
C GLY A 23 -23.06 -1.29 14.09
N VAL A 24 -22.13 -1.47 13.14
CA VAL A 24 -22.08 -0.70 11.90
C VAL A 24 -22.53 -1.48 10.66
N VAL A 25 -22.82 -2.78 10.78
CA VAL A 25 -23.32 -3.61 9.66
C VAL A 25 -24.57 -3.00 9.03
N GLY A 26 -25.54 -2.60 9.86
CA GLY A 26 -26.79 -2.01 9.39
C GLY A 26 -26.58 -0.71 8.61
N TYR A 27 -25.57 0.09 8.96
CA TYR A 27 -25.19 1.30 8.23
C TYR A 27 -24.61 0.96 6.85
N TYR A 28 -23.64 0.04 6.76
CA TYR A 28 -23.06 -0.36 5.48
C TYR A 28 -24.06 -1.08 4.55
N ALA A 29 -25.00 -1.84 5.13
CA ALA A 29 -26.11 -2.44 4.40
C ALA A 29 -27.03 -1.35 3.78
N ARG A 30 -27.37 -0.32 4.54
CA ARG A 30 -28.15 0.85 4.06
C ARG A 30 -27.38 1.60 2.97
N LEU A 31 -26.08 1.83 3.17
CA LEU A 31 -25.21 2.47 2.18
C LEU A 31 -25.15 1.67 0.87
N GLY A 32 -25.29 0.35 0.94
CA GLY A 32 -25.39 -0.55 -0.22
C GLY A 32 -24.15 -1.41 -0.46
N ALA A 33 -23.23 -1.49 0.51
CA ALA A 33 -22.11 -2.43 0.44
C ALA A 33 -22.63 -3.88 0.37
N SER A 34 -21.92 -4.73 -0.38
CA SER A 34 -22.29 -6.16 -0.47
C SER A 34 -21.48 -7.03 0.46
N HIS A 35 -20.26 -6.60 0.81
CA HIS A 35 -19.35 -7.34 1.66
C HIS A 35 -18.59 -6.35 2.54
N LEU A 36 -18.29 -6.76 3.76
CA LEU A 36 -17.18 -6.18 4.51
C LEU A 36 -15.87 -6.80 4.04
N TYR A 37 -14.83 -5.99 4.02
CA TYR A 37 -13.46 -6.38 3.76
C TYR A 37 -12.66 -6.16 5.05
N ALA A 38 -12.40 -7.23 5.79
CA ALA A 38 -11.68 -7.20 7.05
C ALA A 38 -10.17 -7.04 6.83
N SER A 39 -9.50 -6.27 7.71
CA SER A 39 -8.07 -6.43 7.97
C SER A 39 -7.73 -7.85 8.49
N PRO A 40 -6.44 -8.23 8.62
CA PRO A 40 -6.08 -9.56 9.10
C PRO A 40 -6.74 -9.89 10.44
N ILE A 41 -7.36 -11.07 10.53
CA ILE A 41 -8.13 -11.51 11.70
C ILE A 41 -7.42 -12.57 12.55
N LEU A 42 -6.31 -13.13 12.06
CA LEU A 42 -5.54 -14.12 12.81
C LEU A 42 -4.75 -13.44 13.93
N LYS A 43 -4.41 -14.21 14.96
CA LYS A 43 -3.72 -13.70 16.15
C LYS A 43 -2.39 -13.04 15.79
N ALA A 44 -2.34 -11.73 16.03
CA ALA A 44 -1.18 -10.87 15.88
C ALA A 44 -0.54 -10.62 17.26
N ARG A 45 0.58 -9.89 17.27
CA ARG A 45 1.20 -9.45 18.52
C ARG A 45 0.22 -8.66 19.38
N ALA A 46 0.38 -8.76 20.69
CA ALA A 46 -0.41 -8.00 21.63
C ALA A 46 -0.31 -6.48 21.36
N GLY A 47 -1.45 -5.80 21.32
CA GLY A 47 -1.54 -4.36 21.05
C GLY A 47 -1.36 -3.98 19.57
N SER A 48 -1.28 -4.95 18.65
CA SER A 48 -1.23 -4.66 17.21
C SER A 48 -2.44 -3.85 16.77
N THR A 49 -2.19 -2.77 16.03
CA THR A 49 -3.23 -1.89 15.48
C THR A 49 -3.62 -2.25 14.04
N HIS A 50 -3.05 -3.33 13.49
CA HIS A 50 -3.19 -3.67 12.07
C HIS A 50 -3.28 -5.16 11.75
N GLY A 51 -2.78 -6.06 12.60
CA GLY A 51 -2.90 -7.51 12.42
C GLY A 51 -1.88 -8.18 11.48
N TYR A 52 -1.10 -7.42 10.70
CA TYR A 52 -0.07 -7.97 9.79
C TYR A 52 1.08 -8.73 10.46
N ASP A 53 1.33 -8.49 11.74
CA ASP A 53 2.36 -9.12 12.56
C ASP A 53 1.84 -10.42 13.23
N VAL A 54 1.32 -11.33 12.41
CA VAL A 54 0.72 -12.61 12.85
C VAL A 54 1.73 -13.44 13.66
N VAL A 55 1.39 -13.81 14.88
CA VAL A 55 2.21 -14.66 15.77
C VAL A 55 1.66 -16.09 15.87
N ASP A 56 0.38 -16.28 15.57
CA ASP A 56 -0.28 -17.60 15.54
C ASP A 56 -1.39 -17.62 14.47
N CYS A 57 -1.21 -18.47 13.46
CA CYS A 57 -2.17 -18.62 12.37
C CYS A 57 -3.30 -19.62 12.67
N HIS A 58 -3.31 -20.26 13.84
CA HIS A 58 -4.29 -21.26 14.22
C HIS A 58 -5.50 -20.69 14.97
N GLU A 59 -5.45 -19.42 15.37
CA GLU A 59 -6.48 -18.77 16.18
C GLU A 59 -6.92 -17.43 15.57
N VAL A 60 -8.21 -17.11 15.66
CA VAL A 60 -8.73 -15.74 15.42
C VAL A 60 -8.31 -14.86 16.60
N ASN A 61 -7.80 -13.66 16.34
CA ASN A 61 -7.18 -12.82 17.36
C ASN A 61 -8.14 -12.55 18.56
N PRO A 62 -7.77 -12.97 19.78
CA PRO A 62 -8.58 -12.71 20.97
C PRO A 62 -8.77 -11.22 21.28
N GLU A 63 -7.81 -10.34 20.94
CA GLU A 63 -7.92 -8.89 21.21
C GLU A 63 -9.00 -8.18 20.39
N ILE A 64 -9.46 -8.79 19.29
CA ILE A 64 -10.59 -8.28 18.49
C ILE A 64 -11.89 -9.08 18.75
N GLY A 65 -11.91 -9.92 19.79
CA GLY A 65 -13.07 -10.70 20.23
C GLY A 65 -13.05 -12.20 19.86
N GLY A 66 -12.03 -12.66 19.14
CA GLY A 66 -11.88 -14.07 18.77
C GLY A 66 -12.96 -14.61 17.85
N GLU A 67 -13.04 -15.94 17.75
CA GLU A 67 -13.93 -16.62 16.80
C GLU A 67 -15.41 -16.43 17.13
N ASP A 68 -15.79 -16.30 18.40
CA ASP A 68 -17.18 -16.09 18.79
C ASP A 68 -17.69 -14.73 18.30
N ALA A 69 -16.87 -13.68 18.39
CA ALA A 69 -17.20 -12.37 17.83
C ALA A 69 -17.26 -12.41 16.30
N LEU A 70 -16.36 -13.16 15.64
CA LEU A 70 -16.43 -13.39 14.19
C LEU A 70 -17.77 -14.03 13.79
N ARG A 71 -18.24 -15.04 14.52
CA ARG A 71 -19.54 -15.68 14.23
C ARG A 71 -20.70 -14.72 14.40
N ARG A 72 -20.69 -13.85 15.42
CA ARG A 72 -21.70 -12.80 15.61
C ARG A 72 -21.69 -11.78 14.47
N LEU A 73 -20.50 -11.31 14.07
CA LEU A 73 -20.36 -10.42 12.91
C LEU A 73 -20.90 -11.06 11.64
N VAL A 74 -20.54 -12.31 11.35
CA VAL A 74 -21.05 -13.02 10.17
C VAL A 74 -22.57 -13.19 10.24
N ALA A 75 -23.14 -13.53 11.40
CA ALA A 75 -24.59 -13.63 11.55
C ALA A 75 -25.29 -12.30 11.20
N ALA A 76 -24.82 -11.18 11.75
CA ALA A 76 -25.34 -9.85 11.43
C ALA A 76 -25.18 -9.50 9.94
N LEU A 77 -24.04 -9.84 9.33
CA LEU A 77 -23.84 -9.68 7.88
C LEU A 77 -24.89 -10.47 7.08
N ARG A 78 -25.16 -11.73 7.46
CA ARG A 78 -26.13 -12.58 6.75
C ARG A 78 -27.56 -12.08 6.88
N GLU A 79 -27.94 -11.50 8.01
CA GLU A 79 -29.26 -10.86 8.19
C GLU A 79 -29.52 -9.75 7.14
N HIS A 80 -28.46 -9.09 6.69
CA HIS A 80 -28.51 -8.06 5.64
C HIS A 80 -28.13 -8.57 4.25
N GLY A 81 -27.95 -9.89 4.06
CA GLY A 81 -27.52 -10.47 2.78
C GLY A 81 -26.12 -10.04 2.34
N MET A 82 -25.26 -9.68 3.30
CA MET A 82 -23.88 -9.28 3.08
C MET A 82 -22.90 -10.45 3.29
N GLY A 83 -21.68 -10.29 2.77
CA GLY A 83 -20.59 -11.24 2.95
C GLY A 83 -19.34 -10.67 3.61
N LEU A 84 -18.33 -11.53 3.78
CA LEU A 84 -17.07 -11.18 4.43
C LEU A 84 -15.88 -11.64 3.59
N VAL A 85 -15.04 -10.70 3.16
CA VAL A 85 -13.72 -10.97 2.58
C VAL A 85 -12.67 -10.65 3.64
N VAL A 86 -11.68 -11.52 3.83
CA VAL A 86 -10.64 -11.33 4.86
C VAL A 86 -9.26 -11.14 4.25
N ASP A 87 -8.48 -10.24 4.82
CA ASP A 87 -7.06 -10.12 4.53
C ASP A 87 -6.27 -11.30 5.11
N ILE A 88 -5.31 -11.83 4.35
CA ILE A 88 -4.42 -12.93 4.78
C ILE A 88 -2.97 -12.57 4.51
N VAL A 89 -2.07 -13.03 5.40
CA VAL A 89 -0.64 -12.64 5.42
C VAL A 89 0.25 -13.87 5.18
N PRO A 90 0.43 -14.33 3.93
CA PRO A 90 1.15 -15.57 3.64
C PRO A 90 2.68 -15.40 3.62
N ASN A 91 3.18 -14.18 3.46
CA ASN A 91 4.60 -13.94 3.22
C ASN A 91 5.46 -14.09 4.48
N HIS A 92 4.93 -13.73 5.65
CA HIS A 92 5.72 -13.50 6.85
C HIS A 92 4.90 -13.69 8.13
N MET A 93 5.58 -13.73 9.28
CA MET A 93 4.99 -13.73 10.62
C MET A 93 5.77 -12.79 11.55
N GLY A 94 5.08 -12.26 12.57
CA GLY A 94 5.69 -11.56 13.69
C GLY A 94 6.62 -12.50 14.47
N VAL A 95 7.89 -12.13 14.65
CA VAL A 95 8.89 -12.92 15.39
C VAL A 95 9.19 -12.31 16.75
N GLY A 96 9.19 -13.11 17.80
CA GLY A 96 9.36 -12.61 19.16
C GLY A 96 8.91 -13.66 20.17
N THR A 97 8.75 -13.24 21.42
CA THR A 97 8.39 -14.13 22.54
C THR A 97 6.98 -14.72 22.44
N GLU A 98 6.09 -14.05 21.69
CA GLU A 98 4.70 -14.48 21.46
C GLU A 98 4.56 -15.53 20.35
N ASN A 99 5.54 -15.67 19.45
CA ASN A 99 5.49 -16.63 18.36
C ASN A 99 6.11 -17.96 18.77
N ALA A 100 5.27 -18.96 19.03
CA ALA A 100 5.70 -20.28 19.48
C ALA A 100 6.63 -21.00 18.49
N TRP A 101 6.40 -20.83 17.18
CA TRP A 101 7.26 -21.43 16.15
C TRP A 101 8.65 -20.81 16.15
N TRP A 102 8.72 -19.48 16.26
CA TRP A 102 9.99 -18.77 16.35
C TRP A 102 10.75 -19.16 17.62
N MET A 103 10.07 -19.21 18.77
CA MET A 103 10.67 -19.62 20.05
C MET A 103 11.18 -21.06 20.01
N ASP A 104 10.49 -21.97 19.33
CA ASP A 104 10.98 -23.34 19.11
C ASP A 104 12.24 -23.38 18.23
N VAL A 105 12.31 -22.54 17.19
CA VAL A 105 13.53 -22.37 16.37
C VAL A 105 14.68 -21.82 17.20
N LEU A 106 14.45 -20.82 18.05
CA LEU A 106 15.50 -20.29 18.94
C LEU A 106 15.99 -21.33 19.96
N ARG A 107 15.08 -22.21 20.42
CA ARG A 107 15.38 -23.27 21.39
C ARG A 107 16.13 -24.46 20.79
N ASN A 108 15.73 -24.91 19.61
CA ASN A 108 16.22 -26.18 19.02
C ASN A 108 17.08 -25.97 17.75
N GLY A 109 17.22 -24.73 17.29
CA GLY A 109 17.98 -24.40 16.08
C GLY A 109 17.46 -25.16 14.86
N ARG A 110 18.40 -25.74 14.10
CA ARG A 110 18.12 -26.50 12.87
C ARG A 110 17.31 -27.77 13.07
N GLU A 111 17.28 -28.29 14.30
CA GLU A 111 16.53 -29.49 14.66
C GLU A 111 15.07 -29.18 15.02
N SER A 112 14.68 -27.89 15.08
CA SER A 112 13.27 -27.49 15.23
C SER A 112 12.44 -28.00 14.05
N SER A 113 11.23 -28.49 14.35
CA SER A 113 10.23 -28.83 13.33
C SER A 113 9.83 -27.62 12.45
N TYR A 114 10.00 -26.41 13.00
CA TYR A 114 9.70 -25.13 12.32
C TYR A 114 10.94 -24.47 11.70
N ALA A 115 12.14 -25.05 11.81
CA ALA A 115 13.38 -24.48 11.25
C ALA A 115 13.30 -24.22 9.73
N GLY A 116 12.49 -25.01 9.03
CA GLY A 116 12.25 -24.84 7.60
C GLY A 116 10.92 -24.17 7.24
N TYR A 117 10.16 -23.68 8.23
CA TYR A 117 9.00 -22.82 8.00
C TYR A 117 9.45 -21.39 7.70
N PHE A 118 10.45 -20.90 8.42
CA PHE A 118 11.07 -19.60 8.17
C PHE A 118 12.20 -19.70 7.14
N ASP A 119 12.44 -18.61 6.42
CA ASP A 119 13.50 -18.50 5.43
C ASP A 119 14.81 -18.01 6.05
N ILE A 120 15.49 -18.92 6.78
CA ILE A 120 16.74 -18.67 7.51
C ILE A 120 17.95 -19.20 6.72
N GLU A 121 18.99 -18.39 6.59
CA GLU A 121 20.30 -18.75 6.06
C GLU A 121 21.19 -19.35 7.16
N TRP A 122 21.08 -20.67 7.31
CA TRP A 122 21.84 -21.44 8.29
C TRP A 122 23.33 -21.63 7.94
N THR A 123 23.71 -21.43 6.67
CA THR A 123 25.08 -21.67 6.16
C THR A 123 25.86 -20.38 5.97
N ALA A 124 25.72 -19.44 6.91
CA ALA A 124 26.43 -18.18 6.89
C ALA A 124 27.97 -18.36 6.83
N PRO A 125 28.69 -17.55 6.02
CA PRO A 125 30.15 -17.56 5.97
C PRO A 125 30.77 -17.08 7.27
N ASP A 126 30.18 -16.09 7.92
CA ASP A 126 30.62 -15.58 9.22
C ASP A 126 30.51 -16.69 10.29
N PRO A 127 31.64 -17.12 10.88
CA PRO A 127 31.66 -18.16 11.91
C PRO A 127 30.78 -17.85 13.13
N LEU A 128 30.56 -16.57 13.46
CA LEU A 128 29.78 -16.16 14.64
C LEU A 128 28.27 -16.41 14.49
N ILE A 129 27.77 -16.44 13.26
CA ILE A 129 26.35 -16.68 12.96
C ILE A 129 26.10 -18.00 12.22
N ARG A 130 27.16 -18.75 11.88
CA ARG A 130 27.01 -20.04 11.20
C ARG A 130 26.23 -21.02 12.07
N GLY A 131 25.12 -21.55 11.53
CA GLY A 131 24.23 -22.45 12.25
C GLY A 131 23.43 -21.79 13.38
N ARG A 132 23.43 -20.45 13.46
CA ARG A 132 22.68 -19.66 14.45
C ARG A 132 21.75 -18.67 13.77
N VAL A 133 20.74 -18.19 14.48
CA VAL A 133 19.89 -17.07 14.08
C VAL A 133 20.44 -15.76 14.65
N LEU A 134 20.66 -14.74 13.84
CA LEU A 134 21.01 -13.42 14.36
C LEU A 134 19.75 -12.73 14.91
N LEU A 135 19.82 -12.24 16.15
CA LEU A 135 18.75 -11.47 16.81
C LEU A 135 19.23 -10.05 17.08
N PRO A 136 18.94 -9.08 16.19
CA PRO A 136 19.35 -7.69 16.34
C PRO A 136 18.38 -6.93 17.27
N ILE A 137 18.33 -7.33 18.54
CA ILE A 137 17.35 -6.83 19.53
C ILE A 137 17.98 -6.06 20.69
N LEU A 138 19.31 -5.90 20.71
CA LEU A 138 19.97 -5.16 21.78
C LEU A 138 19.92 -3.65 21.49
N GLY A 139 19.61 -2.84 22.50
CA GLY A 139 19.58 -1.38 22.43
C GLY A 139 20.97 -0.73 22.40
N ALA A 140 22.01 -1.47 22.77
CA ALA A 140 23.40 -1.04 22.79
C ALA A 140 24.34 -2.17 22.35
N GLY A 141 25.66 -1.96 22.43
CA GLY A 141 26.65 -3.01 22.16
C GLY A 141 26.47 -4.23 23.07
N TYR A 142 26.86 -5.42 22.61
CA TYR A 142 26.70 -6.67 23.37
C TYR A 142 27.37 -6.61 24.75
N GLU A 143 28.63 -6.17 24.80
CA GLU A 143 29.39 -6.07 26.04
C GLU A 143 28.74 -5.09 27.03
N GLU A 144 28.38 -3.90 26.56
CA GLU A 144 27.71 -2.88 27.37
C GLU A 144 26.38 -3.42 27.92
N THR A 145 25.58 -4.09 27.08
CA THR A 145 24.30 -4.68 27.50
C THR A 145 24.49 -5.76 28.57
N LEU A 146 25.55 -6.57 28.45
CA LEU A 146 25.92 -7.57 29.44
C LEU A 146 26.39 -6.93 30.75
N GLN A 147 27.29 -5.94 30.69
CA GLN A 147 27.86 -5.25 31.84
C GLN A 147 26.81 -4.47 32.64
N SER A 148 25.88 -3.81 31.94
CA SER A 148 24.75 -3.09 32.55
C SER A 148 23.70 -4.05 33.14
N GLY A 149 23.90 -5.36 33.02
CA GLY A 149 23.02 -6.37 33.59
C GLY A 149 21.65 -6.41 32.91
N HIS A 150 21.53 -6.00 31.65
CA HIS A 150 20.30 -6.18 30.87
C HIS A 150 20.13 -7.62 30.37
N LEU A 151 21.21 -8.40 30.36
CA LEU A 151 21.19 -9.84 30.12
C LEU A 151 21.32 -10.57 31.46
N ARG A 152 20.39 -11.48 31.77
CA ARG A 152 20.42 -12.26 33.03
C ARG A 152 19.89 -13.66 32.82
N LEU A 153 20.43 -14.64 33.54
CA LEU A 153 19.77 -15.93 33.66
C LEU A 153 18.51 -15.78 34.54
N ARG A 154 17.38 -16.32 34.09
CA ARG A 154 16.09 -16.24 34.79
C ARG A 154 15.41 -17.61 34.78
N ARG A 155 14.55 -17.86 35.76
CA ARG A 155 13.66 -19.03 35.82
C ARG A 155 12.22 -18.60 35.53
N ARG A 156 11.48 -19.37 34.72
CA ARG A 156 10.03 -19.24 34.51
C ARG A 156 9.39 -20.59 34.82
N GLY A 157 8.74 -20.72 35.99
CA GLY A 157 8.34 -22.02 36.50
C GLY A 157 9.57 -22.91 36.70
N ASP A 158 9.61 -24.06 36.03
CA ASP A 158 10.73 -25.00 36.08
C ASP A 158 11.71 -24.89 34.90
N THR A 159 11.56 -23.89 34.03
CA THR A 159 12.42 -23.73 32.86
C THR A 159 13.39 -22.56 33.00
N TRP A 160 14.67 -22.80 32.72
CA TRP A 160 15.71 -21.78 32.60
C TRP A 160 15.60 -21.02 31.28
N MET A 161 15.69 -19.69 31.36
CA MET A 161 15.53 -18.76 30.24
C MET A 161 16.59 -17.67 30.32
N LEU A 162 16.95 -17.09 29.19
CA LEU A 162 17.74 -15.87 29.13
C LEU A 162 16.80 -14.66 29.20
N GLY A 163 16.86 -13.89 30.29
CA GLY A 163 16.20 -12.58 30.37
C GLY A 163 17.01 -11.52 29.62
N ILE A 164 16.31 -10.71 28.84
CA ILE A 164 16.87 -9.62 28.02
C ILE A 164 15.97 -8.41 28.19
N TYR A 165 16.42 -7.38 28.91
CA TYR A 165 15.54 -6.30 29.37
C TYR A 165 14.31 -6.90 30.10
N ASP A 166 13.11 -6.66 29.57
CA ASP A 166 11.84 -7.20 30.07
C ASP A 166 11.41 -8.52 29.38
N ASP A 167 12.08 -8.87 28.27
CA ASP A 167 11.82 -10.05 27.47
C ASP A 167 12.58 -11.30 27.94
N ARG A 168 12.21 -12.46 27.38
CA ARG A 168 12.80 -13.76 27.71
C ARG A 168 12.98 -14.63 26.48
N LEU A 169 14.20 -15.13 26.28
CA LEU A 169 14.54 -16.09 25.23
C LEU A 169 14.77 -17.50 25.80
N PRO A 170 14.48 -18.55 25.01
CA PRO A 170 14.64 -19.92 25.47
C PRO A 170 16.12 -20.32 25.44
N LEU A 171 16.55 -21.13 26.40
CA LEU A 171 17.86 -21.78 26.32
C LEU A 171 17.76 -23.13 25.62
N SER A 172 18.83 -23.52 24.93
CA SER A 172 18.91 -24.84 24.29
C SER A 172 18.77 -25.97 25.33
N PRO A 173 18.15 -27.12 24.98
CA PRO A 173 18.03 -28.24 25.91
C PRO A 173 19.38 -28.69 26.52
N ALA A 174 20.45 -28.64 25.72
CA ALA A 174 21.81 -28.97 26.16
C ALA A 174 22.36 -27.96 27.18
N SER A 175 22.04 -26.67 27.02
CA SER A 175 22.39 -25.64 28.01
C SER A 175 21.62 -25.80 29.30
N VAL A 176 20.31 -26.08 29.23
CA VAL A 176 19.44 -26.26 30.41
C VAL A 176 19.89 -27.46 31.25
N ALA A 177 20.28 -28.57 30.62
CA ALA A 177 20.73 -29.78 31.33
C ALA A 177 21.97 -29.57 32.21
N GLY A 178 22.75 -28.50 31.97
CA GLY A 178 23.93 -28.16 32.75
C GLY A 178 23.71 -27.15 33.88
N LEU A 179 22.47 -26.70 34.14
CA LEU A 179 22.16 -25.67 35.13
C LEU A 179 21.52 -26.28 36.39
N GLY A 180 22.12 -26.02 37.55
CA GLY A 180 21.57 -26.35 38.87
C GLY A 180 20.77 -25.20 39.49
N ASP A 181 20.31 -25.36 40.74
CA ASP A 181 19.48 -24.35 41.41
C ASP A 181 20.22 -23.02 41.68
N ASP A 182 21.53 -23.07 41.95
CA ASP A 182 22.39 -21.89 42.19
C ASP A 182 22.81 -21.16 40.90
N ALA A 183 22.28 -21.57 39.73
CA ALA A 183 22.73 -21.07 38.44
C ALA A 183 22.56 -19.56 38.27
N VAL A 184 21.56 -18.92 38.92
CA VAL A 184 21.37 -17.46 38.85
C VAL A 184 22.57 -16.73 39.42
N ASP A 185 23.01 -17.12 40.61
CA ASP A 185 24.12 -16.46 41.32
C ASP A 185 25.45 -16.76 40.61
N GLU A 186 25.61 -17.99 40.11
CA GLU A 186 26.78 -18.35 39.32
C GLU A 186 26.93 -17.56 38.00
N HIS A 187 25.83 -17.07 37.45
CA HIS A 187 25.79 -16.33 36.18
C HIS A 187 25.42 -14.85 36.38
N ASP A 188 25.62 -14.31 37.59
CA ASP A 188 25.28 -12.91 37.89
C ASP A 188 26.17 -11.94 37.09
N PRO A 189 25.59 -11.11 36.18
CA PRO A 189 26.35 -10.17 35.39
C PRO A 189 26.95 -9.00 36.21
N SER A 190 26.64 -8.86 37.49
CA SER A 190 27.30 -7.86 38.35
C SER A 190 28.77 -8.22 38.64
N THR A 191 29.11 -9.51 38.61
CA THR A 191 30.46 -10.03 38.89
C THR A 191 31.21 -10.38 37.61
N GLU A 192 32.55 -10.28 37.61
CA GLU A 192 33.36 -10.64 36.43
C GLU A 192 33.23 -12.13 36.09
N THR A 193 33.31 -13.01 37.10
CA THR A 193 33.15 -14.46 36.95
C THR A 193 31.75 -14.82 36.44
N GLY A 194 30.70 -14.20 36.99
CA GLY A 194 29.32 -14.44 36.57
C GLY A 194 29.06 -13.94 35.14
N ARG A 195 29.59 -12.78 34.76
CA ARG A 195 29.57 -12.30 33.36
C ARG A 195 30.23 -13.27 32.40
N ALA A 196 31.42 -13.78 32.74
CA ALA A 196 32.14 -14.73 31.89
C ALA A 196 31.35 -16.05 31.72
N LYS A 197 30.75 -16.56 32.79
CA LYS A 197 29.87 -17.75 32.74
C LYS A 197 28.60 -17.49 31.92
N LEU A 198 27.95 -16.34 32.11
CA LEU A 198 26.76 -15.94 31.34
C LEU A 198 27.07 -15.77 29.85
N HIS A 199 28.20 -15.14 29.51
CA HIS A 199 28.67 -15.05 28.14
C HIS A 199 28.88 -16.43 27.53
N ALA A 200 29.60 -17.33 28.22
CA ALA A 200 29.83 -18.70 27.75
C ALA A 200 28.52 -19.51 27.59
N LEU A 201 27.51 -19.22 28.41
CA LEU A 201 26.18 -19.79 28.26
C LEU A 201 25.49 -19.24 26.99
N ILE A 202 25.50 -17.92 26.79
CA ILE A 202 24.92 -17.27 25.60
C ILE A 202 25.56 -17.79 24.31
N GLU A 203 26.87 -18.01 24.30
CA GLU A 203 27.61 -18.54 23.15
C GLU A 203 27.28 -19.99 22.80
N LYS A 204 26.52 -20.72 23.64
CA LYS A 204 26.02 -22.07 23.33
C LYS A 204 24.64 -22.08 22.68
N GLN A 205 23.99 -20.92 22.56
CA GLN A 205 22.63 -20.87 22.04
C GLN A 205 22.58 -20.99 20.51
N HIS A 206 21.41 -21.37 19.99
CA HIS A 206 21.15 -21.42 18.54
C HIS A 206 20.87 -20.04 17.93
N TYR A 207 21.05 -18.98 18.72
CA TYR A 207 20.93 -17.60 18.29
C TYR A 207 22.12 -16.78 18.78
N ARG A 208 22.39 -15.67 18.07
CA ARG A 208 23.39 -14.67 18.44
C ARG A 208 22.68 -13.33 18.67
N LEU A 209 22.84 -12.78 19.86
CA LEU A 209 22.33 -11.44 20.17
C LEU A 209 23.22 -10.37 19.53
N ALA A 210 22.60 -9.32 19.00
CA ALA A 210 23.29 -8.24 18.33
C ALA A 210 22.62 -6.89 18.59
N PHE A 211 23.43 -5.83 18.52
CA PHE A 211 22.95 -4.46 18.49
C PHE A 211 22.01 -4.27 17.30
N TRP A 212 20.86 -3.64 17.50
CA TRP A 212 19.79 -3.55 16.51
C TRP A 212 20.23 -2.94 15.18
N LYS A 213 21.20 -2.01 15.19
CA LYS A 213 21.74 -1.39 13.97
C LYS A 213 22.49 -2.36 13.06
N LEU A 214 22.87 -3.54 13.54
CA LEU A 214 23.51 -4.57 12.70
C LEU A 214 22.50 -5.33 11.81
N ALA A 215 21.20 -5.07 11.94
CA ALA A 215 20.19 -5.79 11.19
C ALA A 215 20.30 -5.59 9.68
N SER A 216 20.56 -4.36 9.21
CA SER A 216 20.73 -4.06 7.77
C SER A 216 21.82 -4.90 7.13
N ASP A 217 22.89 -5.17 7.90
CA ASP A 217 24.14 -5.72 7.37
C ASP A 217 24.21 -7.24 7.53
N MET A 218 23.67 -7.78 8.63
CA MET A 218 24.00 -9.14 9.07
C MET A 218 22.80 -10.07 9.31
N VAL A 219 21.56 -9.57 9.24
CA VAL A 219 20.40 -10.42 9.49
C VAL A 219 20.39 -11.60 8.52
N ASN A 220 20.21 -12.81 9.05
CA ASN A 220 20.35 -14.04 8.28
C ASN A 220 19.02 -14.76 8.07
N TYR A 221 17.91 -14.03 8.12
CA TYR A 221 16.60 -14.51 7.71
C TYR A 221 15.96 -13.49 6.79
N ARG A 222 15.12 -13.95 5.85
CA ARG A 222 14.36 -13.04 4.98
C ARG A 222 13.40 -12.23 5.84
N ARG A 223 13.33 -10.92 5.63
CA ARG A 223 12.38 -10.03 6.29
C ARG A 223 11.24 -9.64 5.36
N PHE A 224 10.17 -9.07 5.93
CA PHE A 224 9.26 -8.20 5.18
C PHE A 224 9.87 -6.79 5.13
N PHE A 225 10.23 -6.34 3.93
CA PHE A 225 11.03 -5.13 3.73
C PHE A 225 12.28 -5.11 4.65
N ASP A 226 12.47 -4.04 5.41
CA ASP A 226 13.54 -3.85 6.39
C ASP A 226 13.05 -3.94 7.84
N ILE A 227 11.89 -4.59 8.07
CA ILE A 227 11.28 -4.76 9.40
C ILE A 227 11.81 -6.06 10.03
N ASN A 228 12.62 -5.93 11.08
CA ASN A 228 13.32 -7.07 11.71
C ASN A 228 12.36 -8.01 12.44
N GLU A 229 11.25 -7.46 12.88
CA GLU A 229 10.17 -8.09 13.63
C GLU A 229 9.29 -9.01 12.77
N LEU A 230 9.48 -9.04 11.45
CA LEU A 230 8.66 -9.80 10.50
C LEU A 230 9.53 -10.76 9.69
N ALA A 231 9.56 -12.05 10.05
CA ALA A 231 10.34 -13.05 9.34
C ALA A 231 9.54 -13.73 8.22
N GLY A 232 10.15 -13.82 7.06
CA GLY A 232 9.59 -14.43 5.86
C GLY A 232 9.40 -15.94 6.00
N LEU A 233 8.23 -16.42 5.60
CA LEU A 233 7.85 -17.82 5.53
C LEU A 233 8.26 -18.46 4.21
N ARG A 234 8.43 -19.78 4.23
CA ARG A 234 8.69 -20.63 3.07
C ARG A 234 7.39 -21.23 2.53
N ILE A 235 6.46 -20.36 2.14
CA ILE A 235 5.11 -20.75 1.72
C ILE A 235 5.11 -21.67 0.48
N GLU A 236 6.21 -21.71 -0.28
CA GLU A 236 6.36 -22.62 -1.43
C GLU A 236 6.41 -24.11 -1.01
N ARG A 237 6.61 -24.38 0.28
CA ARG A 237 6.54 -25.73 0.86
C ARG A 237 5.09 -26.03 1.23
N THR A 238 4.56 -27.14 0.70
CA THR A 238 3.16 -27.56 0.92
C THR A 238 2.79 -27.67 2.41
N ALA A 239 3.69 -28.18 3.26
CA ALA A 239 3.43 -28.26 4.70
C ALA A 239 3.21 -26.88 5.35
N VAL A 240 4.03 -25.88 4.98
CA VAL A 240 3.92 -24.52 5.49
C VAL A 240 2.63 -23.87 4.98
N PHE A 241 2.30 -24.05 3.70
CA PHE A 241 1.05 -23.58 3.11
C PHE A 241 -0.19 -24.13 3.84
N GLU A 242 -0.29 -25.46 4.00
CA GLU A 242 -1.47 -26.06 4.63
C GLU A 242 -1.59 -25.67 6.11
N ASP A 243 -0.47 -25.57 6.83
CA ASP A 243 -0.48 -25.25 8.27
C ASP A 243 -0.89 -23.79 8.51
N THR A 244 -0.32 -22.86 7.75
CA THR A 244 -0.62 -21.42 7.85
C THR A 244 -2.04 -21.06 7.39
N HIS A 245 -2.61 -21.83 6.47
CA HIS A 245 -3.95 -21.56 5.94
C HIS A 245 -5.04 -22.40 6.59
N LYS A 246 -4.69 -23.30 7.52
CA LYS A 246 -5.62 -24.25 8.13
C LYS A 246 -6.88 -23.57 8.68
N THR A 247 -6.71 -22.48 9.44
CA THR A 247 -7.84 -21.72 10.00
C THR A 247 -8.64 -21.02 8.91
N ILE A 248 -7.99 -20.35 7.96
CA ILE A 248 -8.66 -19.69 6.83
C ILE A 248 -9.52 -20.68 6.01
N PHE A 249 -8.98 -21.86 5.71
CA PHE A 249 -9.70 -22.92 5.00
C PHE A 249 -10.89 -23.45 5.80
N ARG A 250 -10.73 -23.62 7.11
CA ARG A 250 -11.84 -24.00 7.99
C ARG A 250 -12.94 -22.94 8.00
N LEU A 251 -12.59 -21.67 8.21
CA LEU A 251 -13.55 -20.55 8.20
C LEU A 251 -14.30 -20.47 6.86
N TYR A 252 -13.61 -20.69 5.74
CA TYR A 252 -14.25 -20.73 4.42
C TYR A 252 -15.18 -21.93 4.26
N ALA A 253 -14.76 -23.13 4.69
CA ALA A 253 -15.58 -24.34 4.61
C ALA A 253 -16.85 -24.24 5.49
N GLU A 254 -16.74 -23.60 6.66
CA GLU A 254 -17.87 -23.33 7.56
C GLU A 254 -18.79 -22.20 7.07
N GLY A 255 -18.44 -21.49 5.98
CA GLY A 255 -19.25 -20.41 5.42
C GLY A 255 -19.10 -19.05 6.13
N LEU A 256 -18.06 -18.89 6.97
CA LEU A 256 -17.80 -17.66 7.73
C LEU A 256 -17.10 -16.57 6.90
N ILE A 257 -16.38 -16.95 5.84
CA ILE A 257 -15.76 -16.02 4.90
C ILE A 257 -16.13 -16.41 3.47
N ASP A 258 -16.16 -15.42 2.56
CA ASP A 258 -16.58 -15.57 1.16
C ASP A 258 -15.43 -15.32 0.18
N GLY A 259 -14.28 -14.90 0.68
CA GLY A 259 -13.11 -14.63 -0.13
C GLY A 259 -11.93 -14.17 0.72
N VAL A 260 -10.80 -13.97 0.05
CA VAL A 260 -9.57 -13.49 0.66
C VAL A 260 -8.90 -12.41 -0.20
N ARG A 261 -8.23 -11.47 0.48
CA ARG A 261 -7.20 -10.61 -0.11
C ARG A 261 -5.85 -11.09 0.38
N CYS A 262 -4.91 -11.36 -0.53
CA CYS A 262 -3.56 -11.79 -0.18
C CYS A 262 -2.63 -10.59 -0.05
N ASP A 263 -2.08 -10.41 1.14
CA ASP A 263 -1.03 -9.43 1.43
C ASP A 263 0.29 -9.79 0.75
N HIS A 264 0.98 -8.76 0.23
CA HIS A 264 2.35 -8.79 -0.26
C HIS A 264 2.71 -10.03 -1.08
N VAL A 265 1.93 -10.31 -2.13
CA VAL A 265 2.11 -11.50 -2.97
C VAL A 265 3.50 -11.53 -3.63
N ASP A 266 4.09 -10.36 -3.86
CA ASP A 266 5.41 -10.20 -4.46
C ASP A 266 6.57 -10.53 -3.51
N GLY A 267 6.31 -10.84 -2.23
CA GLY A 267 7.32 -11.38 -1.32
C GLY A 267 7.52 -12.91 -1.44
N LEU A 268 6.59 -13.60 -2.13
CA LEU A 268 6.59 -15.06 -2.21
C LEU A 268 7.64 -15.58 -3.20
N ALA A 269 8.17 -16.78 -2.94
CA ALA A 269 9.15 -17.41 -3.84
C ALA A 269 8.51 -17.81 -5.20
N ASP A 270 7.25 -18.25 -5.20
CA ASP A 270 6.48 -18.62 -6.39
C ASP A 270 5.01 -18.16 -6.27
N PRO A 271 4.73 -16.87 -6.53
CA PRO A 271 3.37 -16.29 -6.45
C PRO A 271 2.35 -17.02 -7.32
N ARG A 272 2.74 -17.40 -8.54
CA ARG A 272 1.91 -18.13 -9.50
C ARG A 272 1.42 -19.46 -8.92
N ARG A 273 2.33 -20.25 -8.36
CA ARG A 273 1.99 -21.53 -7.73
C ARG A 273 1.11 -21.32 -6.51
N TYR A 274 1.44 -20.35 -5.65
CA TYR A 274 0.68 -20.03 -4.46
C TYR A 274 -0.77 -19.68 -4.80
N CYS A 275 -1.01 -18.71 -5.69
CA CYS A 275 -2.36 -18.27 -6.07
C CYS A 275 -3.19 -19.42 -6.68
N ARG A 276 -2.57 -20.25 -7.53
CA ARG A 276 -3.25 -21.41 -8.13
C ARG A 276 -3.59 -22.48 -7.10
N GLN A 277 -2.70 -22.73 -6.14
CA GLN A 277 -2.91 -23.69 -5.06
C GLN A 277 -4.03 -23.20 -4.12
N LEU A 278 -4.01 -21.92 -3.75
CA LEU A 278 -5.04 -21.26 -2.96
C LEU A 278 -6.41 -21.34 -3.64
N ARG A 279 -6.50 -20.94 -4.92
CA ARG A 279 -7.72 -21.05 -5.73
C ARG A 279 -8.24 -22.48 -5.77
N HIS A 280 -7.39 -23.45 -6.07
CA HIS A 280 -7.79 -24.86 -6.14
C HIS A 280 -8.32 -25.39 -4.80
N ARG A 281 -7.67 -25.00 -3.70
CA ARG A 281 -8.08 -25.42 -2.35
C ARG A 281 -9.43 -24.84 -1.97
N LEU A 282 -9.66 -23.54 -2.23
CA LEU A 282 -10.95 -22.88 -2.01
C LEU A 282 -12.06 -23.51 -2.85
N GLU A 283 -11.82 -23.77 -4.14
CA GLU A 283 -12.82 -24.45 -5.00
C GLU A 283 -13.19 -25.85 -4.50
N THR A 284 -12.21 -26.60 -3.99
CA THR A 284 -12.46 -27.93 -3.42
C THR A 284 -13.35 -27.83 -2.17
N LEU A 285 -13.03 -26.88 -1.27
CA LEU A 285 -13.78 -26.66 -0.04
C LEU A 285 -15.17 -26.07 -0.27
N ARG A 286 -15.42 -25.43 -1.42
CA ARG A 286 -16.73 -24.86 -1.76
C ARG A 286 -17.86 -25.90 -1.68
N THR A 287 -17.56 -27.16 -1.99
CA THR A 287 -18.53 -28.27 -1.92
C THR A 287 -18.97 -28.63 -0.51
N GLN A 288 -18.21 -28.20 0.51
CA GLN A 288 -18.46 -28.49 1.92
C GLN A 288 -19.21 -27.35 2.63
N ARG A 289 -19.44 -26.23 1.93
CA ARG A 289 -20.08 -25.04 2.50
C ARG A 289 -21.55 -25.30 2.82
N PRO A 290 -22.08 -24.72 3.92
CA PRO A 290 -23.50 -24.83 4.26
C PRO A 290 -24.35 -24.07 3.24
N SER A 291 -25.60 -24.51 3.08
CA SER A 291 -26.57 -23.90 2.14
C SER A 291 -26.93 -22.45 2.46
N SER A 292 -26.69 -22.01 3.70
CA SER A 292 -26.88 -20.64 4.15
C SER A 292 -25.75 -19.69 3.72
N ALA A 293 -24.60 -20.22 3.30
CA ALA A 293 -23.49 -19.42 2.81
C ALA A 293 -23.57 -19.22 1.29
N PRO A 294 -23.04 -18.11 0.75
CA PRO A 294 -22.88 -17.95 -0.70
C PRO A 294 -22.11 -19.14 -1.29
N HIS A 295 -22.68 -19.75 -2.34
CA HIS A 295 -22.09 -20.88 -3.08
C HIS A 295 -21.32 -20.46 -4.34
N ASP A 296 -21.16 -19.15 -4.55
CA ASP A 296 -20.26 -18.64 -5.59
C ASP A 296 -18.80 -19.03 -5.31
N ALA A 297 -17.95 -18.90 -6.32
CA ALA A 297 -16.51 -19.06 -6.12
C ALA A 297 -16.00 -18.04 -5.08
N ALA A 298 -15.00 -18.44 -4.31
CA ALA A 298 -14.35 -17.51 -3.38
C ALA A 298 -13.83 -16.28 -4.13
N TYR A 299 -14.07 -15.08 -3.62
CA TYR A 299 -13.39 -13.91 -4.18
C TYR A 299 -11.91 -13.92 -3.77
N LEU A 300 -10.97 -13.78 -4.71
CA LEU A 300 -9.53 -13.84 -4.45
C LEU A 300 -8.81 -12.72 -5.18
N VAL A 301 -8.33 -11.74 -4.44
CA VAL A 301 -7.51 -10.63 -4.96
C VAL A 301 -6.15 -10.61 -4.29
N VAL A 302 -5.17 -10.02 -4.96
CA VAL A 302 -3.80 -9.91 -4.45
C VAL A 302 -3.40 -8.45 -4.31
N GLU A 303 -2.74 -8.11 -3.22
CA GLU A 303 -1.99 -6.87 -3.17
C GLU A 303 -0.75 -7.02 -4.06
N LYS A 304 -0.76 -6.28 -5.18
CA LYS A 304 0.33 -6.24 -6.13
C LYS A 304 0.37 -4.85 -6.77
N ILE A 305 1.53 -4.22 -6.73
CA ILE A 305 1.74 -2.92 -7.34
C ILE A 305 2.19 -3.11 -8.79
N LEU A 306 1.40 -2.62 -9.74
CA LEU A 306 1.72 -2.69 -11.17
C LEU A 306 2.51 -1.44 -11.56
N ALA A 307 3.65 -1.62 -12.22
CA ALA A 307 4.37 -0.53 -12.87
C ALA A 307 3.63 -0.08 -14.16
N GLU A 308 4.12 1.00 -14.78
CA GLU A 308 3.61 1.42 -16.08
C GLU A 308 3.79 0.30 -17.12
N ASP A 309 2.72 0.04 -17.88
CA ASP A 309 2.61 -1.04 -18.88
C ASP A 309 2.79 -2.46 -18.34
N GLU A 310 2.74 -2.65 -17.03
CA GLU A 310 2.68 -3.98 -16.41
C GLU A 310 1.21 -4.40 -16.24
N ASP A 311 0.88 -5.61 -16.69
CA ASP A 311 -0.42 -6.24 -16.44
C ASP A 311 -0.29 -7.38 -15.42
N LEU A 312 -1.35 -7.59 -14.63
CA LEU A 312 -1.44 -8.74 -13.74
C LEU A 312 -1.45 -10.03 -14.55
N ARG A 313 -0.69 -11.03 -14.08
CA ARG A 313 -0.60 -12.33 -14.73
C ARG A 313 -1.92 -13.10 -14.61
N LEU A 314 -2.65 -13.23 -15.72
CA LEU A 314 -3.98 -13.87 -15.75
C LEU A 314 -3.95 -15.36 -15.35
N ASP A 315 -2.83 -16.03 -15.54
CA ASP A 315 -2.67 -17.45 -15.25
C ASP A 315 -2.47 -17.76 -13.75
N TRP A 316 -2.46 -16.73 -12.89
CA TRP A 316 -2.50 -16.86 -11.42
C TRP A 316 -3.89 -17.27 -10.93
N ARG A 317 -4.93 -17.06 -11.75
CA ARG A 317 -6.35 -17.36 -11.44
C ARG A 317 -6.89 -16.60 -10.23
N THR A 318 -6.46 -15.35 -10.07
CA THR A 318 -7.04 -14.35 -9.15
C THR A 318 -8.16 -13.59 -9.87
N ASP A 319 -8.99 -12.87 -9.12
CA ASP A 319 -10.04 -11.99 -9.64
C ASP A 319 -9.53 -10.57 -9.93
N GLY A 320 -8.32 -10.24 -9.49
CA GLY A 320 -7.62 -8.98 -9.76
C GLY A 320 -6.58 -8.62 -8.69
N THR A 321 -6.17 -7.35 -8.70
CA THR A 321 -5.36 -6.71 -7.65
C THR A 321 -6.25 -6.04 -6.60
N THR A 322 -5.63 -5.33 -5.65
CA THR A 322 -6.31 -4.41 -4.72
C THR A 322 -6.62 -3.03 -5.31
N GLY A 323 -6.31 -2.76 -6.59
CA GLY A 323 -6.80 -1.57 -7.28
C GLY A 323 -5.91 -0.33 -7.24
N TYR A 324 -4.64 -0.44 -6.87
CA TYR A 324 -3.69 0.70 -6.89
C TYR A 324 -3.52 1.28 -8.30
N GLU A 325 -3.55 0.43 -9.33
CA GLU A 325 -3.51 0.89 -10.71
C GLU A 325 -4.75 1.70 -11.11
N PHE A 326 -5.93 1.40 -10.53
CA PHE A 326 -7.10 2.26 -10.72
C PHE A 326 -6.94 3.61 -10.02
N MET A 327 -6.44 3.60 -8.78
CA MET A 327 -6.17 4.82 -8.01
C MET A 327 -5.24 5.76 -8.80
N ASP A 328 -4.21 5.19 -9.44
CA ASP A 328 -3.33 5.95 -10.33
C ASP A 328 -4.09 6.52 -11.53
N GLN A 329 -4.79 5.67 -12.29
CA GLN A 329 -5.50 6.05 -13.52
C GLN A 329 -6.54 7.15 -13.29
N VAL A 330 -7.39 6.99 -12.27
CA VAL A 330 -8.45 7.96 -11.95
C VAL A 330 -7.86 9.27 -11.44
N SER A 331 -6.78 9.21 -10.67
CA SER A 331 -6.06 10.41 -10.27
C SER A 331 -5.46 11.11 -11.48
N ALA A 332 -4.75 10.40 -12.36
CA ALA A 332 -4.03 10.98 -13.48
C ALA A 332 -4.96 11.64 -14.51
N VAL A 333 -6.13 11.06 -14.79
CA VAL A 333 -7.09 11.65 -15.74
C VAL A 333 -7.71 12.96 -15.21
N LEU A 334 -7.77 13.15 -13.89
CA LEU A 334 -8.25 14.39 -13.27
C LEU A 334 -7.18 15.49 -13.17
N HIS A 335 -5.90 15.18 -13.42
CA HIS A 335 -4.85 16.20 -13.48
C HIS A 335 -4.82 16.89 -14.85
N CYS A 336 -4.48 18.19 -14.87
CA CYS A 336 -4.40 19.00 -16.07
C CYS A 336 -2.97 19.09 -16.59
N GLN A 337 -2.73 18.57 -17.79
CA GLN A 337 -1.41 18.53 -18.43
C GLN A 337 -0.75 19.92 -18.56
N ARG A 338 -1.55 21.00 -18.65
CA ARG A 338 -1.05 22.39 -18.73
C ARG A 338 -0.22 22.80 -17.51
N GLY A 339 -0.47 22.20 -16.34
CA GLY A 339 0.27 22.47 -15.12
C GLY A 339 1.68 21.87 -15.08
N GLU A 340 2.05 20.98 -16.00
CA GLU A 340 3.28 20.21 -15.87
C GLU A 340 4.52 21.10 -15.96
N ALA A 341 4.59 21.95 -16.98
CA ALA A 341 5.74 22.81 -17.21
C ALA A 341 5.89 23.86 -16.09
N PRO A 342 4.85 24.64 -15.69
CA PRO A 342 4.97 25.60 -14.60
C PRO A 342 5.36 24.98 -13.25
N LEU A 343 4.78 23.84 -12.89
CA LEU A 343 5.08 23.15 -11.62
C LEU A 343 6.50 22.55 -11.63
N THR A 344 6.93 22.01 -12.78
CA THR A 344 8.30 21.50 -12.94
C THR A 344 9.32 22.62 -12.83
N GLU A 345 9.06 23.78 -13.45
CA GLU A 345 9.96 24.92 -13.40
C GLU A 345 10.05 25.50 -11.98
N LEU A 346 8.92 25.61 -11.27
CA LEU A 346 8.89 26.01 -9.86
C LEU A 346 9.76 25.07 -9.01
N TRP A 347 9.56 23.76 -9.15
CA TRP A 347 10.34 22.77 -8.41
C TRP A 347 11.84 22.91 -8.70
N ARG A 348 12.24 23.01 -9.97
CA ARG A 348 13.65 23.16 -10.39
C ARG A 348 14.26 24.45 -9.86
N LYS A 349 13.58 25.59 -10.06
CA LYS A 349 14.03 26.92 -9.65
C LYS A 349 14.24 27.00 -8.13
N LEU A 350 13.33 26.44 -7.34
CA LEU A 350 13.38 26.53 -5.88
C LEU A 350 14.38 25.55 -5.25
N THR A 351 14.47 24.33 -5.78
CA THR A 351 15.29 23.27 -5.18
C THR A 351 16.70 23.15 -5.77
N GLY A 352 16.91 23.68 -6.98
CA GLY A 352 18.12 23.44 -7.77
C GLY A 352 18.22 22.00 -8.31
N GLU A 353 17.22 21.15 -8.10
CA GLU A 353 17.21 19.77 -8.57
C GLU A 353 16.59 19.68 -9.96
N SER A 354 17.39 19.31 -10.96
CA SER A 354 16.92 19.11 -12.35
C SER A 354 16.51 17.67 -12.66
N ALA A 355 16.88 16.71 -11.80
CA ALA A 355 16.60 15.29 -12.01
C ALA A 355 15.09 15.00 -12.02
N ASP A 356 14.67 14.16 -12.97
CA ASP A 356 13.32 13.61 -13.03
C ASP A 356 13.09 12.55 -11.94
N PHE A 357 11.84 12.10 -11.84
CA PHE A 357 11.46 11.10 -10.85
C PHE A 357 12.20 9.77 -11.05
N GLY A 358 12.37 9.32 -12.29
CA GLY A 358 13.11 8.09 -12.61
C GLY A 358 14.56 8.14 -12.10
N THR A 359 15.24 9.27 -12.27
CA THR A 359 16.58 9.51 -11.73
C THR A 359 16.60 9.54 -10.20
N GLN A 360 15.59 10.16 -9.56
CA GLN A 360 15.45 10.10 -8.10
C GLN A 360 15.24 8.68 -7.60
N ALA A 361 14.42 7.87 -8.30
CA ALA A 361 14.19 6.47 -7.99
C ALA A 361 15.48 5.63 -8.12
N VAL A 362 16.28 5.84 -9.16
CA VAL A 362 17.61 5.19 -9.31
C VAL A 362 18.56 5.56 -8.16
N ARG A 363 18.64 6.85 -7.81
CA ARG A 363 19.44 7.32 -6.65
C ARG A 363 18.96 6.70 -5.34
N ALA A 364 17.64 6.64 -5.14
CA ALA A 364 17.03 6.05 -3.95
C ALA A 364 17.28 4.54 -3.88
N ARG A 365 17.14 3.78 -4.98
CA ARG A 365 17.43 2.34 -5.02
C ARG A 365 18.86 2.05 -4.61
N ARG A 366 19.82 2.81 -5.16
CA ARG A 366 21.23 2.66 -4.79
C ARG A 366 21.48 2.91 -3.31
N GLN A 367 20.87 3.95 -2.75
CA GLN A 367 21.00 4.24 -1.32
C GLN A 367 20.37 3.15 -0.46
N ILE A 368 19.13 2.75 -0.75
CA ILE A 368 18.37 1.76 0.02
C ILE A 368 19.05 0.38 0.02
N LEU A 369 19.69 -0.01 -1.09
CA LEU A 369 20.47 -1.24 -1.16
C LEU A 369 21.62 -1.28 -0.14
N VAL A 370 22.24 -0.13 0.15
CA VAL A 370 23.36 -0.03 1.10
C VAL A 370 22.84 0.22 2.52
N ASP A 371 21.84 1.09 2.68
CA ASP A 371 21.37 1.53 4.00
C ASP A 371 20.50 0.46 4.69
N SER A 372 19.72 -0.34 3.95
CA SER A 372 18.70 -1.24 4.52
C SER A 372 18.78 -2.70 4.06
N PHE A 373 19.27 -2.97 2.85
CA PHE A 373 19.17 -4.29 2.18
C PHE A 373 20.52 -4.95 1.87
N GLU A 374 21.56 -4.60 2.61
CA GLU A 374 22.90 -5.18 2.42
C GLU A 374 22.88 -6.71 2.61
N SER A 375 22.11 -7.21 3.59
CA SER A 375 21.94 -8.64 3.84
C SER A 375 21.25 -9.38 2.68
N GLU A 376 20.19 -8.81 2.11
CA GLU A 376 19.46 -9.37 0.98
C GLU A 376 20.30 -9.34 -0.31
N LEU A 377 21.09 -8.28 -0.49
CA LEU A 377 22.06 -8.14 -1.58
C LEU A 377 23.16 -9.21 -1.50
N ASP A 378 23.78 -9.40 -0.34
CA ASP A 378 24.79 -10.46 -0.12
C ASP A 378 24.19 -11.85 -0.36
N ARG A 379 22.98 -12.10 0.16
CA ARG A 379 22.26 -13.36 -0.06
C ARG A 379 22.02 -13.64 -1.54
N THR A 380 21.58 -12.63 -2.30
CA THR A 380 21.35 -12.73 -3.74
C THR A 380 22.66 -12.98 -4.50
N ALA A 381 23.71 -12.22 -4.19
CA ALA A 381 25.03 -12.37 -4.80
C ALA A 381 25.61 -13.78 -4.54
N ARG A 382 25.45 -14.33 -3.33
CA ARG A 382 25.89 -15.69 -3.00
C ARG A 382 25.10 -16.77 -3.71
N ALA A 383 23.79 -16.59 -3.89
CA ALA A 383 22.96 -17.53 -4.65
C ALA A 383 23.43 -17.60 -6.11
N LEU A 384 23.70 -16.45 -6.74
CA LEU A 384 24.25 -16.36 -8.10
C LEU A 384 25.68 -16.91 -8.18
N PHE A 385 26.53 -16.62 -7.20
CA PHE A 385 27.89 -17.18 -7.14
C PHE A 385 27.87 -18.71 -6.98
N THR A 386 26.90 -19.25 -6.25
CA THR A 386 26.70 -20.71 -6.17
C THR A 386 26.30 -21.28 -7.53
N ALA A 387 25.44 -20.60 -8.27
CA ALA A 387 25.09 -20.99 -9.64
C ALA A 387 26.31 -20.96 -10.58
N ALA A 388 27.16 -19.93 -10.46
CA ALA A 388 28.41 -19.82 -11.20
C ALA A 388 29.38 -21.00 -10.92
N ARG A 389 29.55 -21.37 -9.65
CA ARG A 389 30.45 -22.47 -9.24
C ARG A 389 29.92 -23.87 -9.55
N ALA A 390 28.62 -24.00 -9.76
CA ALA A 390 28.02 -25.29 -10.11
C ALA A 390 28.40 -25.75 -11.53
N ASN A 391 28.90 -24.84 -12.40
CA ASN A 391 29.36 -25.15 -13.75
C ASN A 391 30.87 -24.87 -13.88
N VAL A 392 31.63 -25.84 -14.40
CA VAL A 392 33.08 -25.75 -14.59
C VAL A 392 33.47 -24.57 -15.49
N ALA A 393 32.66 -24.26 -16.51
CA ALA A 393 32.94 -23.17 -17.45
C ALA A 393 32.90 -21.78 -16.80
N THR A 394 32.16 -21.63 -15.69
CA THR A 394 31.92 -20.35 -15.02
C THR A 394 32.51 -20.33 -13.61
N ARG A 395 33.36 -21.31 -13.26
CA ARG A 395 33.90 -21.49 -11.91
C ARG A 395 34.83 -20.37 -11.44
N ASP A 396 35.43 -19.64 -12.38
CA ASP A 396 36.37 -18.54 -12.13
C ASP A 396 35.67 -17.17 -12.01
N VAL A 397 34.34 -17.13 -12.17
CA VAL A 397 33.54 -15.93 -11.86
C VAL A 397 33.63 -15.64 -10.36
N SER A 398 34.14 -14.46 -9.99
CA SER A 398 34.28 -14.07 -8.58
C SER A 398 32.97 -13.54 -7.98
N LEU A 399 32.79 -13.71 -6.66
CA LEU A 399 31.67 -13.13 -5.92
C LEU A 399 31.65 -11.60 -6.03
N ALA A 400 32.82 -10.95 -6.07
CA ALA A 400 32.92 -9.50 -6.21
C ALA A 400 32.37 -9.01 -7.55
N ALA A 401 32.63 -9.74 -8.65
CA ALA A 401 32.07 -9.41 -9.96
C ALA A 401 30.54 -9.62 -10.00
N VAL A 402 30.05 -10.74 -9.45
CA VAL A 402 28.60 -10.99 -9.31
C VAL A 402 27.92 -9.87 -8.53
N ARG A 403 28.54 -9.43 -7.44
CA ARG A 403 28.00 -8.35 -6.60
C ARG A 403 27.91 -7.01 -7.36
N ARG A 404 28.92 -6.65 -8.15
CA ARG A 404 28.86 -5.43 -8.98
C ARG A 404 27.72 -5.50 -10.01
N VAL A 405 27.60 -6.64 -10.71
CA VAL A 405 26.53 -6.86 -11.69
C VAL A 405 25.15 -6.79 -11.06
N ILE A 406 24.93 -7.45 -9.93
CA ILE A 406 23.61 -7.51 -9.32
C ILE A 406 23.18 -6.16 -8.71
N VAL A 407 24.11 -5.36 -8.19
CA VAL A 407 23.80 -3.99 -7.75
C VAL A 407 23.25 -3.18 -8.91
N GLU A 408 23.92 -3.17 -10.06
CA GLU A 408 23.46 -2.38 -11.21
C GLU A 408 22.13 -2.91 -11.77
N LEU A 409 21.92 -4.23 -11.80
CA LEU A 409 20.62 -4.82 -12.18
C LEU A 409 19.48 -4.39 -11.24
N LEU A 410 19.70 -4.43 -9.92
CA LEU A 410 18.70 -4.04 -8.93
C LEU A 410 18.39 -2.54 -8.98
N VAL A 411 19.41 -1.70 -9.20
CA VAL A 411 19.28 -0.24 -9.30
C VAL A 411 18.46 0.18 -10.52
N HIS A 412 18.58 -0.54 -11.63
CA HIS A 412 17.88 -0.23 -12.88
C HIS A 412 16.62 -1.08 -13.11
N PHE A 413 16.18 -1.84 -12.11
CA PHE A 413 15.01 -2.71 -12.26
C PHE A 413 13.71 -1.87 -12.31
N PRO A 414 12.94 -1.93 -13.41
CA PRO A 414 11.85 -0.97 -13.66
C PRO A 414 10.50 -1.38 -13.03
N VAL A 415 10.36 -2.64 -12.60
CA VAL A 415 9.13 -3.20 -12.00
C VAL A 415 9.43 -3.72 -10.59
N TYR A 416 8.41 -4.08 -9.81
CA TYR A 416 8.63 -4.65 -8.47
C TYR A 416 9.39 -5.97 -8.57
N ARG A 417 9.01 -6.85 -9.51
CA ARG A 417 9.72 -8.10 -9.78
C ARG A 417 9.28 -8.70 -11.11
N THR A 418 10.08 -9.64 -11.61
CA THR A 418 9.65 -10.59 -12.64
C THR A 418 9.04 -11.84 -11.99
N TYR A 419 8.51 -12.75 -12.80
CA TYR A 419 7.87 -14.02 -12.40
C TYR A 419 8.45 -15.24 -13.12
N ALA A 420 9.75 -15.17 -13.44
CA ALA A 420 10.51 -16.31 -13.94
C ALA A 420 10.38 -17.52 -13.00
N GLY A 421 10.12 -18.69 -13.58
CA GLY A 421 10.06 -19.96 -12.86
C GLY A 421 10.94 -21.02 -13.52
N GLY A 422 10.60 -22.29 -13.33
CA GLY A 422 11.32 -23.38 -14.00
C GLY A 422 11.29 -23.30 -15.54
N ALA A 423 10.32 -22.60 -16.12
CA ALA A 423 10.23 -22.37 -17.56
C ALA A 423 11.04 -21.16 -18.06
N GLY A 424 11.74 -20.43 -17.18
CA GLY A 424 12.38 -19.16 -17.50
C GLY A 424 11.42 -17.98 -17.40
N ARG A 425 11.88 -16.82 -17.88
CA ARG A 425 11.08 -15.62 -18.10
C ARG A 425 10.15 -15.83 -19.30
N ASP A 426 9.01 -15.15 -19.28
CA ASP A 426 8.13 -15.05 -20.43
C ASP A 426 8.32 -13.72 -21.16
N ALA A 427 7.59 -13.53 -22.27
CA ALA A 427 7.71 -12.36 -23.11
C ALA A 427 7.43 -11.03 -22.38
N ILE A 428 6.57 -11.04 -21.36
CA ILE A 428 6.28 -9.83 -20.56
C ILE A 428 7.47 -9.52 -19.65
N ASP A 429 8.01 -10.52 -18.95
CA ASP A 429 9.17 -10.33 -18.07
C ASP A 429 10.43 -9.94 -18.86
N ASP A 430 10.63 -10.49 -20.07
CA ASP A 430 11.81 -10.22 -20.88
C ASP A 430 11.91 -8.76 -21.30
N VAL A 431 10.80 -8.06 -21.55
CA VAL A 431 10.80 -6.62 -21.86
C VAL A 431 11.36 -5.81 -20.70
N PHE A 432 10.87 -6.05 -19.48
CA PHE A 432 11.32 -5.34 -18.29
C PHE A 432 12.75 -5.73 -17.89
N PHE A 433 13.11 -7.00 -18.03
CA PHE A 433 14.46 -7.47 -17.75
C PHE A 433 15.48 -6.89 -18.75
N ALA A 434 15.12 -6.79 -20.03
CA ALA A 434 15.97 -6.14 -21.04
C ALA A 434 16.22 -4.66 -20.72
N ARG A 435 15.19 -3.92 -20.28
CA ARG A 435 15.36 -2.53 -19.79
C ARG A 435 16.32 -2.46 -18.61
N ALA A 436 16.23 -3.39 -17.65
CA ALA A 436 17.15 -3.44 -16.52
C ALA A 436 18.60 -3.74 -16.95
N VAL A 437 18.80 -4.67 -17.89
CA VAL A 437 20.12 -4.97 -18.47
C VAL A 437 20.68 -3.77 -19.23
N GLU A 438 19.85 -3.07 -20.01
CA GLU A 438 20.26 -1.86 -20.73
C GLU A 438 20.70 -0.77 -19.74
N GLY A 439 19.89 -0.48 -18.71
CA GLY A 439 20.25 0.47 -17.66
C GLY A 439 21.55 0.10 -16.96
N ALA A 440 21.69 -1.16 -16.54
CA ALA A 440 22.89 -1.68 -15.89
C ALA A 440 24.13 -1.56 -16.78
N SER A 441 24.02 -1.82 -18.09
CA SER A 441 25.14 -1.73 -19.03
C SER A 441 25.73 -0.32 -19.15
N ARG A 442 24.95 0.72 -18.87
CA ARG A 442 25.38 2.13 -18.93
C ARG A 442 26.21 2.56 -17.72
N THR A 443 26.10 1.85 -16.60
CA THR A 443 26.75 2.21 -15.32
C THR A 443 27.75 1.16 -14.84
N LEU A 444 27.70 -0.05 -15.39
CA LEU A 444 28.62 -1.14 -15.09
C LEU A 444 30.00 -0.92 -15.74
N ARG A 445 31.03 -1.55 -15.16
CA ARG A 445 32.36 -1.59 -15.76
C ARG A 445 32.35 -2.43 -17.04
N LEU A 446 33.11 -2.01 -18.03
CA LEU A 446 33.19 -2.73 -19.31
C LEU A 446 33.62 -4.20 -19.12
N GLU A 447 34.53 -4.47 -18.17
CA GLU A 447 35.01 -5.83 -17.89
C GLU A 447 33.93 -6.79 -17.35
N ASP A 448 32.85 -6.26 -16.79
CA ASP A 448 31.77 -7.06 -16.21
C ASP A 448 30.59 -7.27 -17.19
N SER A 449 30.68 -6.75 -18.42
CA SER A 449 29.58 -6.78 -19.41
C SER A 449 29.17 -8.20 -19.82
N ASP A 450 30.14 -9.08 -20.03
CA ASP A 450 29.86 -10.49 -20.36
C ASP A 450 29.20 -11.22 -19.19
N LEU A 451 29.61 -10.88 -17.96
CA LEU A 451 28.98 -11.43 -16.77
C LEU A 451 27.54 -10.93 -16.60
N LEU A 452 27.23 -9.68 -16.95
CA LEU A 452 25.85 -9.19 -16.97
C LEU A 452 24.96 -10.02 -17.90
N GLN A 453 25.43 -10.34 -19.11
CA GLN A 453 24.69 -11.19 -20.05
C GLN A 453 24.51 -12.61 -19.51
N LEU A 454 25.56 -13.18 -18.91
CA LEU A 454 25.49 -14.49 -18.26
C LEU A 454 24.50 -14.49 -17.07
N VAL A 455 24.50 -13.43 -16.26
CA VAL A 455 23.56 -13.21 -15.15
C VAL A 455 22.13 -12.96 -15.64
N SER A 456 21.94 -12.46 -16.87
CA SER A 456 20.63 -12.42 -17.51
C SER A 456 20.13 -13.81 -17.87
N LEU A 457 20.98 -14.68 -18.45
CA LEU A 457 20.63 -16.07 -18.79
C LEU A 457 20.28 -16.87 -17.53
N TRP A 458 21.23 -16.94 -16.59
CA TRP A 458 21.01 -16.44 -15.25
C TRP A 458 19.59 -16.42 -14.66
N LEU A 459 19.01 -15.23 -14.65
CA LEU A 459 17.78 -14.95 -13.95
C LEU A 459 16.54 -15.23 -14.84
N GLY A 460 16.57 -16.35 -15.57
CA GLY A 460 15.45 -16.87 -16.34
C GLY A 460 15.52 -16.69 -17.86
N GLY A 461 16.58 -16.11 -18.41
CA GLY A 461 16.76 -16.04 -19.88
C GLY A 461 17.01 -17.41 -20.51
N GLU A 462 17.61 -18.33 -19.75
CA GLU A 462 17.55 -19.76 -20.03
C GLU A 462 16.66 -20.43 -18.99
N ALA A 463 15.65 -21.18 -19.45
CA ALA A 463 14.72 -21.91 -18.61
C ALA A 463 15.45 -22.92 -17.72
N PRO A 464 15.35 -22.87 -16.37
CA PRO A 464 16.00 -23.86 -15.51
C PRO A 464 15.65 -25.32 -15.84
N ARG A 465 14.46 -25.58 -16.41
CA ARG A 465 14.03 -26.92 -16.88
C ARG A 465 14.76 -27.41 -18.14
N SER A 466 15.44 -26.55 -18.91
CA SER A 466 16.33 -27.00 -19.99
C SER A 466 17.54 -27.76 -19.44
N LEU A 467 17.92 -27.46 -18.20
CA LEU A 467 19.04 -28.08 -17.52
C LEU A 467 18.64 -29.44 -16.90
N PRO A 468 19.55 -30.43 -16.92
CA PRO A 468 19.28 -31.71 -16.27
C PRO A 468 19.03 -31.54 -14.76
N PRO A 469 18.17 -32.38 -14.15
CA PRO A 469 17.98 -32.37 -12.70
C PRO A 469 19.32 -32.52 -11.97
N GLY A 470 19.66 -31.56 -11.11
CA GLY A 470 20.96 -31.58 -10.45
C GLY A 470 21.29 -30.29 -9.70
N PRO A 471 22.52 -30.21 -9.15
CA PRO A 471 22.98 -29.05 -8.39
C PRO A 471 22.92 -27.74 -9.17
N VAL A 472 23.28 -27.76 -10.46
CA VAL A 472 23.22 -26.57 -11.33
C VAL A 472 21.79 -26.05 -11.39
N ARG A 473 20.82 -26.86 -11.83
CA ARG A 473 19.42 -26.45 -11.91
C ARG A 473 18.88 -25.90 -10.59
N ARG A 474 19.15 -26.57 -9.47
CA ARG A 474 18.70 -26.10 -8.14
C ARG A 474 19.33 -24.76 -7.74
N ALA A 475 20.61 -24.55 -8.05
CA ALA A 475 21.27 -23.27 -7.79
C ALA A 475 20.66 -22.14 -8.63
N ARG A 476 20.29 -22.43 -9.88
CA ARG A 476 19.64 -21.47 -10.81
C ARG A 476 18.22 -21.13 -10.32
N GLU A 477 17.42 -22.12 -9.94
CA GLU A 477 16.08 -21.94 -9.36
C GLU A 477 16.14 -21.11 -8.06
N ARG A 478 17.13 -21.38 -7.19
CA ARG A 478 17.35 -20.57 -5.97
C ARG A 478 17.77 -19.14 -6.26
N ALA A 479 18.67 -18.92 -7.21
CA ALA A 479 19.12 -17.58 -7.60
C ALA A 479 17.97 -16.74 -8.15
N ILE A 480 17.11 -17.33 -8.99
CA ILE A 480 15.90 -16.70 -9.50
C ILE A 480 14.97 -16.28 -8.35
N ALA A 481 14.62 -17.22 -7.47
CA ALA A 481 13.70 -16.94 -6.36
C ALA A 481 14.21 -15.82 -5.43
N VAL A 482 15.47 -15.90 -4.99
CA VAL A 482 16.05 -14.91 -4.07
C VAL A 482 16.18 -13.55 -4.74
N PHE A 483 16.56 -13.48 -6.02
CA PHE A 483 16.61 -12.22 -6.76
C PHE A 483 15.23 -11.55 -6.83
N GLN A 484 14.20 -12.31 -7.21
CA GLN A 484 12.84 -11.75 -7.32
C GLN A 484 12.25 -11.36 -5.95
N GLN A 485 12.63 -12.04 -4.87
CA GLN A 485 12.27 -11.66 -3.51
C GLN A 485 13.05 -10.44 -2.99
N ALA A 486 14.18 -10.09 -3.61
CA ALA A 486 14.97 -8.90 -3.28
C ALA A 486 14.55 -7.67 -4.09
N THR A 487 14.11 -7.82 -5.34
CA THR A 487 13.71 -6.67 -6.18
C THR A 487 12.47 -5.96 -5.62
N SER A 488 11.46 -6.71 -5.16
CA SER A 488 10.19 -6.17 -4.68
C SER A 488 10.35 -5.23 -3.47
N PRO A 489 11.01 -5.63 -2.37
CA PRO A 489 11.20 -4.75 -1.21
C PRO A 489 12.07 -3.52 -1.54
N VAL A 490 13.06 -3.66 -2.43
CA VAL A 490 13.89 -2.55 -2.89
C VAL A 490 13.05 -1.56 -3.69
N ALA A 491 12.15 -2.01 -4.57
CA ALA A 491 11.26 -1.14 -5.32
C ALA A 491 10.35 -0.33 -4.38
N ALA A 492 9.67 -0.99 -3.43
CA ALA A 492 8.80 -0.33 -2.46
C ALA A 492 9.57 0.73 -1.64
N LYS A 493 10.68 0.34 -1.00
CA LYS A 493 11.44 1.24 -0.12
C LYS A 493 12.13 2.39 -0.84
N ALA A 494 12.58 2.17 -2.08
CA ALA A 494 13.24 3.19 -2.87
C ALA A 494 12.27 4.14 -3.57
N VAL A 495 11.17 3.64 -4.12
CA VAL A 495 10.23 4.45 -4.90
C VAL A 495 9.23 5.12 -3.97
N GLU A 496 8.44 4.34 -3.24
CA GLU A 496 7.34 4.84 -2.41
C GLU A 496 7.84 5.57 -1.16
N ASP A 497 8.75 4.93 -0.43
CA ASP A 497 9.21 5.40 0.89
C ASP A 497 10.47 6.27 0.81
N THR A 498 10.94 6.62 -0.39
CA THR A 498 12.12 7.50 -0.53
C THR A 498 12.00 8.48 -1.70
N ALA A 499 11.89 8.02 -2.94
CA ALA A 499 11.82 8.91 -4.11
C ALA A 499 10.57 9.79 -4.09
N GLY A 500 9.42 9.25 -3.69
CA GLY A 500 8.17 9.99 -3.47
C GLY A 500 8.25 11.06 -2.37
N TYR A 501 9.25 10.99 -1.48
CA TYR A 501 9.54 12.03 -0.48
C TYR A 501 10.67 12.97 -0.90
N ARG A 502 11.24 12.78 -2.10
CA ARG A 502 12.34 13.58 -2.68
C ARG A 502 11.93 14.41 -3.88
N TYR A 503 10.77 14.12 -4.46
CA TYR A 503 10.28 14.73 -5.70
C TYR A 503 8.92 15.43 -5.47
N GLY A 504 8.95 16.66 -4.96
CA GLY A 504 7.76 17.39 -4.55
C GLY A 504 7.10 18.24 -5.64
N ARG A 505 7.21 17.86 -6.93
CA ARG A 505 6.59 18.62 -8.05
C ARG A 505 5.10 18.84 -7.81
N LEU A 506 4.39 17.75 -7.50
CA LEU A 506 2.98 17.79 -7.12
C LEU A 506 2.62 16.54 -6.31
N LEU A 507 2.33 16.71 -5.02
CA LEU A 507 2.21 15.60 -4.06
C LEU A 507 1.00 14.69 -4.28
N SER A 508 -0.02 15.12 -5.02
CA SER A 508 -1.14 14.25 -5.42
C SER A 508 -0.72 13.11 -6.35
N ARG A 509 0.48 13.20 -6.95
CA ARG A 509 1.07 12.14 -7.79
C ARG A 509 2.16 11.33 -7.07
N ASN A 510 2.39 11.59 -5.79
CA ASN A 510 3.34 10.81 -4.98
C ASN A 510 2.53 9.83 -4.13
N GLU A 511 2.16 8.71 -4.72
CA GLU A 511 1.27 7.73 -4.08
C GLU A 511 1.76 6.30 -4.37
N VAL A 512 1.28 5.33 -3.60
CA VAL A 512 1.62 3.91 -3.80
C VAL A 512 1.22 3.47 -5.21
N GLY A 513 2.18 2.90 -5.94
CA GLY A 513 1.97 2.44 -7.31
C GLY A 513 1.91 3.52 -8.39
N VAL A 514 2.22 4.77 -8.07
CA VAL A 514 2.22 5.87 -9.03
C VAL A 514 3.65 6.20 -9.50
N ASP A 515 3.83 6.32 -10.81
CA ASP A 515 4.99 7.03 -11.37
C ASP A 515 4.76 8.53 -11.29
N ALA A 516 5.39 9.19 -10.31
CA ALA A 516 5.26 10.64 -10.10
C ALA A 516 5.88 11.48 -11.25
N GLY A 517 6.66 10.85 -12.14
CA GLY A 517 7.12 11.45 -13.39
C GLY A 517 5.97 11.73 -14.36
N ARG A 518 4.92 10.90 -14.35
CA ARG A 518 3.71 11.10 -15.15
C ARG A 518 2.66 11.91 -14.38
N MET A 519 2.47 13.17 -14.78
CA MET A 519 1.55 14.05 -14.09
C MET A 519 0.08 13.78 -14.42
N ALA A 520 -0.23 13.60 -15.70
CA ALA A 520 -1.61 13.44 -16.18
C ALA A 520 -1.76 12.28 -17.18
N MET A 521 -3.01 11.93 -17.45
CA MET A 521 -3.43 10.91 -18.42
C MET A 521 -4.51 11.50 -19.34
N SER A 522 -4.52 11.08 -20.61
CA SER A 522 -5.56 11.47 -21.56
C SER A 522 -6.88 10.74 -21.26
N MET A 523 -8.02 11.31 -21.68
CA MET A 523 -9.31 10.62 -21.56
C MET A 523 -9.35 9.33 -22.39
N GLU A 524 -8.69 9.32 -23.56
CA GLU A 524 -8.58 8.15 -24.43
C GLU A 524 -7.85 7.00 -23.72
N ASP A 525 -6.69 7.26 -23.11
CA ASP A 525 -5.94 6.25 -22.35
C ASP A 525 -6.77 5.70 -21.19
N PHE A 526 -7.48 6.58 -20.46
CA PHE A 526 -8.34 6.17 -19.36
C PHE A 526 -9.48 5.25 -19.84
N HIS A 527 -10.14 5.61 -20.94
CA HIS A 527 -11.18 4.77 -21.56
C HIS A 527 -10.61 3.43 -22.05
N ALA A 528 -9.43 3.42 -22.66
CA ALA A 528 -8.77 2.21 -23.10
C ALA A 528 -8.45 1.26 -21.93
N ARG A 529 -7.93 1.79 -20.81
CA ARG A 529 -7.68 1.00 -19.59
C ARG A 529 -8.98 0.48 -18.96
N CYS A 530 -10.08 1.24 -19.01
CA CYS A 530 -11.39 0.78 -18.56
C CYS A 530 -11.93 -0.36 -19.43
N ALA A 531 -11.85 -0.23 -20.76
CA ALA A 531 -12.26 -1.28 -21.70
C ALA A 531 -11.44 -2.55 -21.52
N MET A 532 -10.11 -2.44 -21.46
CA MET A 532 -9.21 -3.57 -21.23
C MET A 532 -9.53 -4.33 -19.94
N ARG A 533 -9.82 -3.61 -18.85
CA ARG A 533 -10.22 -4.23 -17.58
C ARG A 533 -11.56 -4.95 -17.68
N ALA A 534 -12.53 -4.40 -18.44
CA ALA A 534 -13.80 -5.09 -18.68
C ALA A 534 -13.61 -6.46 -19.34
N ASP A 535 -12.64 -6.57 -20.24
CA ASP A 535 -12.38 -7.79 -21.01
C ASP A 535 -11.51 -8.80 -20.25
N THR A 536 -10.55 -8.34 -19.44
CA THR A 536 -9.51 -9.20 -18.85
C THR A 536 -9.71 -9.49 -17.36
N LEU A 537 -10.07 -8.47 -16.57
CA LEU A 537 -10.22 -8.53 -15.11
C LEU A 537 -11.47 -7.75 -14.67
N PRO A 538 -12.69 -8.15 -15.10
CA PRO A 538 -13.93 -7.41 -14.83
C PRO A 538 -14.31 -7.34 -13.35
N HIS A 539 -13.59 -8.07 -12.50
CA HIS A 539 -13.84 -8.19 -11.06
C HIS A 539 -12.67 -7.65 -10.23
N ASN A 540 -11.74 -6.92 -10.85
CA ASN A 540 -10.65 -6.25 -10.16
C ASN A 540 -11.17 -5.22 -9.15
N LEU A 541 -10.48 -5.06 -8.01
CA LEU A 541 -10.85 -4.00 -7.07
C LEU A 541 -10.56 -2.61 -7.66
N LEU A 542 -11.40 -1.65 -7.32
CA LEU A 542 -11.26 -0.25 -7.69
C LEU A 542 -11.07 0.56 -6.41
N ALA A 543 -9.81 0.76 -6.04
CA ALA A 543 -9.45 1.51 -4.84
C ALA A 543 -9.17 2.98 -5.18
N THR A 544 -9.53 3.86 -4.25
CA THR A 544 -9.14 5.28 -4.25
C THR A 544 -8.60 5.70 -2.88
N ALA A 545 -8.80 4.90 -1.84
CA ALA A 545 -8.11 5.01 -0.56
C ALA A 545 -7.89 3.60 -0.01
N THR A 546 -6.78 3.39 0.70
CA THR A 546 -6.48 2.15 1.44
C THR A 546 -5.90 2.48 2.81
N HIS A 547 -5.48 1.51 3.61
CA HIS A 547 -4.74 1.79 4.85
C HIS A 547 -3.26 2.16 4.62
N ASP A 548 -2.76 2.03 3.39
CA ASP A 548 -1.36 2.31 3.02
C ASP A 548 -1.18 3.50 2.08
N HIS A 549 -2.28 4.18 1.71
CA HIS A 549 -2.18 5.41 0.94
C HIS A 549 -1.31 6.44 1.68
N LYS A 550 -0.53 7.22 0.92
CA LYS A 550 0.30 8.29 1.47
C LYS A 550 -0.52 9.56 1.74
N ARG A 551 -1.65 9.75 1.05
CA ARG A 551 -2.61 10.85 1.24
C ARG A 551 -4.06 10.39 1.04
N GLY A 552 -5.02 10.99 1.74
CA GLY A 552 -6.45 10.69 1.56
C GLY A 552 -6.97 10.99 0.15
N GLU A 553 -8.07 10.34 -0.23
CA GLU A 553 -8.55 10.37 -1.62
C GLU A 553 -9.01 11.77 -2.07
N ASP A 554 -9.59 12.55 -1.16
CA ASP A 554 -10.06 13.91 -1.44
C ASP A 554 -8.96 14.95 -1.22
N LEU A 555 -7.96 14.66 -0.38
CA LEU A 555 -6.72 15.43 -0.31
C LEU A 555 -6.03 15.41 -1.68
N ARG A 556 -5.87 14.23 -2.30
CA ARG A 556 -5.27 14.12 -3.63
C ARG A 556 -6.12 14.79 -4.71
N ALA A 557 -7.45 14.61 -4.67
CA ALA A 557 -8.37 15.26 -5.60
C ALA A 557 -8.31 16.80 -5.52
N ARG A 558 -8.18 17.36 -4.31
CA ARG A 558 -7.97 18.79 -4.10
C ARG A 558 -6.60 19.26 -4.57
N LEU A 559 -5.54 18.51 -4.29
CA LEU A 559 -4.19 18.86 -4.76
C LEU A 559 -4.07 18.80 -6.28
N ALA A 560 -4.82 17.94 -6.96
CA ALA A 560 -4.86 17.89 -8.42
C ALA A 560 -5.23 19.25 -9.05
N VAL A 561 -6.03 20.07 -8.36
CA VAL A 561 -6.43 21.42 -8.79
C VAL A 561 -5.21 22.33 -9.00
N LEU A 562 -4.10 22.12 -8.28
CA LEU A 562 -2.88 22.91 -8.48
C LEU A 562 -2.31 22.77 -9.90
N SER A 563 -2.62 21.67 -10.61
CA SER A 563 -2.26 21.51 -12.02
C SER A 563 -3.11 22.36 -12.96
N GLU A 564 -4.30 22.77 -12.55
CA GLU A 564 -5.21 23.64 -13.31
C GLU A 564 -4.89 25.12 -13.04
N VAL A 565 -4.60 25.46 -11.78
CA VAL A 565 -4.28 26.84 -11.35
C VAL A 565 -2.77 27.06 -11.16
N SER A 566 -1.96 26.36 -11.94
CA SER A 566 -0.50 26.27 -11.72
C SER A 566 0.19 27.63 -11.72
N GLU A 567 -0.21 28.56 -12.59
CA GLU A 567 0.36 29.92 -12.62
C GLU A 567 0.09 30.69 -11.32
N ARG A 568 -1.12 30.58 -10.78
CA ARG A 568 -1.49 31.20 -9.50
C ARG A 568 -0.77 30.52 -8.33
N TRP A 569 -0.63 29.20 -8.36
CA TRP A 569 0.12 28.46 -7.36
C TRP A 569 1.60 28.87 -7.32
N VAL A 570 2.25 29.00 -8.49
CA VAL A 570 3.65 29.46 -8.60
C VAL A 570 3.84 30.79 -7.91
N VAL A 571 3.03 31.80 -8.26
CA VAL A 571 3.12 33.14 -7.66
C VAL A 571 2.83 33.11 -6.15
N THR A 572 1.86 32.31 -5.72
CA THR A 572 1.47 32.20 -4.30
C THR A 572 2.58 31.56 -3.48
N ALA A 573 3.13 30.43 -3.94
CA ALA A 573 4.21 29.73 -3.26
C ALA A 573 5.46 30.61 -3.16
N GLU A 574 5.86 31.30 -4.23
CA GLU A 574 7.00 32.22 -4.21
C GLU A 574 6.79 33.38 -3.23
N ARG A 575 5.58 33.97 -3.21
CA ARG A 575 5.22 35.03 -2.26
C ARG A 575 5.34 34.55 -0.82
N TRP A 576 4.77 33.39 -0.50
CA TRP A 576 4.88 32.79 0.83
C TRP A 576 6.33 32.53 1.22
N ARG A 577 7.15 31.99 0.31
CA ARG A 577 8.58 31.78 0.60
C ARG A 577 9.34 33.07 0.91
N VAL A 578 9.01 34.18 0.27
CA VAL A 578 9.61 35.49 0.57
C VAL A 578 9.13 35.97 1.94
N ARG A 579 7.83 35.89 2.20
CA ARG A 579 7.21 36.34 3.45
C ARG A 579 7.70 35.55 4.67
N HIS A 580 7.91 34.25 4.53
CA HIS A 580 8.33 33.36 5.64
C HIS A 580 9.85 33.25 5.76
N ALA A 581 10.60 34.17 5.14
CA ALA A 581 12.06 34.08 5.13
C ALA A 581 12.68 34.13 6.52
N ASP A 582 12.13 34.98 7.39
CA ASP A 582 12.62 35.19 8.75
C ASP A 582 12.24 34.05 9.71
N PHE A 583 11.33 33.17 9.31
CA PHE A 583 10.95 31.98 10.11
C PHE A 583 11.91 30.81 9.89
N ARG A 584 12.71 30.83 8.82
CA ARG A 584 13.65 29.76 8.52
C ARG A 584 14.89 29.89 9.40
N GLN A 585 15.33 28.77 9.95
CA GLN A 585 16.49 28.72 10.83
C GLN A 585 17.65 27.98 10.16
N ARG A 586 18.87 28.19 10.67
CA ARG A 586 20.02 27.35 10.33
C ARG A 586 20.20 26.25 11.38
N ALA A 587 19.95 25.01 10.99
CA ALA A 587 20.24 23.82 11.79
C ALA A 587 21.35 23.00 11.09
N ASP A 588 22.41 22.66 11.84
CA ASP A 588 23.59 21.94 11.32
C ASP A 588 24.16 22.51 10.01
N GLY A 589 24.26 23.84 9.93
CA GLY A 589 24.81 24.55 8.79
C GLY A 589 23.90 24.60 7.55
N ARG A 590 22.64 24.16 7.66
CA ARG A 590 21.66 24.13 6.56
C ARG A 590 20.41 24.93 6.91
N MET A 591 19.74 25.46 5.89
CA MET A 591 18.43 26.07 6.09
C MET A 591 17.37 24.99 6.37
N ALA A 592 16.59 25.19 7.42
CA ALA A 592 15.48 24.35 7.83
C ALA A 592 14.17 25.17 7.82
N PRO A 593 13.12 24.71 7.11
CA PRO A 593 13.14 23.61 6.13
C PRO A 593 14.01 23.92 4.90
N SER A 594 14.43 22.87 4.17
CA SER A 594 15.01 23.08 2.84
C SER A 594 13.95 23.60 1.88
N ALA A 595 14.32 24.21 0.75
CA ALA A 595 13.34 24.75 -0.20
C ALA A 595 12.36 23.68 -0.74
N GLY A 596 12.82 22.43 -0.89
CA GLY A 596 11.96 21.32 -1.30
C GLY A 596 10.99 20.90 -0.21
N ASP A 597 11.47 20.77 1.03
CA ASP A 597 10.64 20.41 2.18
C ASP A 597 9.60 21.50 2.48
N GLU A 598 9.97 22.78 2.31
CA GLU A 598 9.08 23.93 2.43
C GLU A 598 7.97 23.92 1.37
N LEU A 599 8.31 23.66 0.10
CA LEU A 599 7.31 23.60 -0.98
C LEU A 599 6.35 22.41 -0.82
N MET A 600 6.86 21.27 -0.34
CA MET A 600 6.03 20.12 0.00
C MET A 600 5.10 20.42 1.19
N LEU A 601 5.59 21.17 2.18
CA LEU A 601 4.77 21.60 3.32
C LEU A 601 3.60 22.47 2.87
N TYR A 602 3.82 23.48 2.00
CA TYR A 602 2.73 24.34 1.54
C TYR A 602 1.64 23.55 0.81
N GLN A 603 2.02 22.57 -0.02
CA GLN A 603 1.04 21.68 -0.66
C GLN A 603 0.22 20.92 0.39
N MET A 604 0.87 20.31 1.38
CA MET A 604 0.13 19.59 2.43
C MET A 604 -0.78 20.50 3.25
N LEU A 605 -0.36 21.73 3.56
CA LEU A 605 -1.17 22.69 4.29
C LEU A 605 -2.47 23.02 3.54
N VAL A 606 -2.39 23.35 2.24
CA VAL A 606 -3.60 23.69 1.45
C VAL A 606 -4.43 22.45 1.08
N GLY A 607 -3.77 21.31 0.85
CA GLY A 607 -4.41 20.05 0.51
C GLY A 607 -5.21 19.46 1.67
N ALA A 608 -4.65 19.47 2.88
CA ALA A 608 -5.24 18.84 4.06
C ALA A 608 -6.05 19.79 4.96
N TRP A 609 -6.12 21.09 4.65
CA TRP A 609 -6.88 22.06 5.45
C TRP A 609 -8.33 21.60 5.60
N PRO A 610 -8.86 21.39 6.82
CA PRO A 610 -10.22 20.93 7.01
C PRO A 610 -11.24 21.95 6.46
N LEU A 611 -12.29 21.48 5.78
CA LEU A 611 -13.27 22.33 5.10
C LEU A 611 -14.03 23.31 6.04
N HIS A 612 -14.12 22.98 7.32
CA HIS A 612 -14.80 23.77 8.35
C HIS A 612 -13.83 24.50 9.30
N LEU A 613 -12.51 24.37 9.10
CA LEU A 613 -11.53 24.98 9.99
C LEU A 613 -11.40 26.48 9.67
N SER A 614 -11.86 27.30 10.61
CA SER A 614 -11.56 28.74 10.61
C SER A 614 -10.10 28.97 11.04
N PRO A 615 -9.35 29.89 10.41
CA PRO A 615 -8.02 30.26 10.88
C PRO A 615 -8.02 30.88 12.29
N ASP A 616 -9.16 31.38 12.77
CA ASP A 616 -9.31 31.93 14.12
C ASP A 616 -9.64 30.85 15.18
N ASP A 617 -9.97 29.62 14.78
CA ASP A 617 -10.17 28.48 15.69
C ASP A 617 -8.80 27.97 16.16
N THR A 618 -8.29 28.58 17.24
CA THR A 618 -6.96 28.29 17.78
C THR A 618 -6.77 26.81 18.11
N ASP A 619 -7.77 26.16 18.71
CA ASP A 619 -7.69 24.75 19.06
C ASP A 619 -7.75 23.84 17.81
N GLY A 620 -8.58 24.20 16.83
CA GLY A 620 -8.66 23.51 15.55
C GLY A 620 -7.37 23.61 14.75
N VAL A 621 -6.76 24.80 14.70
CA VAL A 621 -5.48 25.04 14.03
C VAL A 621 -4.36 24.28 14.72
N GLU A 622 -4.33 24.21 16.06
CA GLU A 622 -3.32 23.43 16.79
C GLU A 622 -3.47 21.92 16.52
N ARG A 623 -4.70 21.38 16.53
CA ARG A 623 -4.94 19.96 16.15
C ARG A 623 -4.47 19.67 14.73
N PHE A 624 -4.69 20.61 13.80
CA PHE A 624 -4.21 20.50 12.43
C PHE A 624 -2.67 20.58 12.35
N ALA A 625 -2.05 21.54 13.06
CA ALA A 625 -0.60 21.70 13.14
C ALA A 625 0.08 20.42 13.64
N SER A 626 -0.44 19.83 14.72
CA SER A 626 0.09 18.59 15.29
C SER A 626 0.03 17.40 14.30
N ARG A 627 -1.04 17.27 13.52
CA ARG A 627 -1.13 16.26 12.44
C ARG A 627 -0.08 16.49 11.35
N ILE A 628 0.06 17.74 10.90
CA ILE A 628 1.02 18.11 9.85
C ILE A 628 2.46 17.96 10.36
N ALA A 629 2.76 18.27 11.63
CA ALA A 629 4.08 18.09 12.23
C ALA A 629 4.48 16.61 12.26
N ALA A 630 3.57 15.72 12.67
CA ALA A 630 3.79 14.28 12.64
C ALA A 630 4.06 13.77 11.21
N TRP A 631 3.28 14.24 10.23
CA TRP A 631 3.52 13.97 8.82
C TRP A 631 4.87 14.50 8.34
N GLN A 632 5.22 15.74 8.69
CA GLN A 632 6.46 16.40 8.25
C GLN A 632 7.68 15.64 8.78
N ARG A 633 7.69 15.28 10.07
CA ARG A 633 8.75 14.45 10.66
C ARG A 633 8.90 13.12 9.92
N LYS A 634 7.79 12.42 9.65
CA LYS A 634 7.80 11.18 8.85
C LYS A 634 8.33 11.42 7.44
N ALA A 635 7.85 12.45 6.74
CA ALA A 635 8.28 12.78 5.39
C ALA A 635 9.78 13.09 5.30
N LEU A 636 10.32 13.86 6.26
CA LEU A 636 11.74 14.18 6.35
C LEU A 636 12.61 12.93 6.57
N ARG A 637 12.16 12.03 7.46
CA ARG A 637 12.85 10.76 7.74
C ARG A 637 12.77 9.79 6.56
N GLU A 638 11.64 9.73 5.86
CA GLU A 638 11.49 8.91 4.65
C GLU A 638 12.33 9.44 3.48
N ALA A 639 12.47 10.76 3.36
CA ALA A 639 13.35 11.36 2.37
C ALA A 639 14.83 10.97 2.58
N LYS A 640 15.26 10.60 3.79
CA LYS A 640 16.63 10.11 4.10
C LYS A 640 17.75 11.03 3.61
N ARG A 641 17.48 12.35 3.51
CA ARG A 641 18.44 13.37 3.07
C ARG A 641 19.15 14.02 4.25
N TRP A 642 18.37 14.56 5.19
CA TRP A 642 18.88 15.34 6.32
C TRP A 642 18.66 14.66 7.68
N THR A 643 17.60 13.86 7.78
CA THR A 643 17.28 13.01 8.93
C THR A 643 16.82 11.63 8.43
N ARG A 644 16.81 10.63 9.30
CA ARG A 644 16.37 9.25 9.02
C ARG A 644 15.98 8.55 10.31
N TRP A 645 15.17 7.48 10.21
CA TRP A 645 14.72 6.71 11.37
C TRP A 645 15.86 6.15 12.23
N THR A 646 16.96 5.73 11.60
CA THR A 646 18.06 5.06 12.31
C THR A 646 19.04 6.02 12.99
N SER A 647 19.01 7.30 12.64
CA SER A 647 19.87 8.37 13.17
C SER A 647 19.18 9.72 12.94
N PRO A 648 18.19 10.07 13.78
CA PRO A 648 17.45 11.32 13.64
C PRO A 648 18.36 12.55 13.77
N ASN A 649 18.12 13.56 12.94
CA ASN A 649 18.67 14.91 13.11
C ASN A 649 17.60 15.77 13.80
N GLU A 650 17.57 15.70 15.13
CA GLU A 650 16.58 16.42 15.96
C GLU A 650 16.65 17.94 15.75
N PRO A 651 17.82 18.61 15.73
CA PRO A 651 17.87 20.05 15.46
C PRO A 651 17.21 20.47 14.14
N TYR A 652 17.37 19.66 13.08
CA TYR A 652 16.72 19.93 11.79
C TYR A 652 15.21 19.66 11.84
N GLU A 653 14.79 18.57 12.50
CA GLU A 653 13.38 18.23 12.67
C GLU A 653 12.63 19.30 13.49
N ASP A 654 13.21 19.74 14.59
CA ASP A 654 12.64 20.76 15.48
C ASP A 654 12.53 22.11 14.77
N ALA A 655 13.57 22.54 14.04
CA ALA A 655 13.52 23.77 13.25
C ALA A 655 12.45 23.73 12.13
N CYS A 656 12.17 22.55 11.56
CA CYS A 656 11.09 22.38 10.58
C CYS A 656 9.71 22.45 11.23
N GLU A 657 9.55 21.88 12.42
CA GLU A 657 8.30 21.94 13.20
C GLU A 657 8.04 23.37 13.70
N ASP A 658 9.06 24.07 14.20
CA ASP A 658 8.99 25.48 14.60
C ASP A 658 8.54 26.38 13.45
N PHE A 659 9.08 26.15 12.24
CA PHE A 659 8.67 26.86 11.04
C PHE A 659 7.18 26.65 10.72
N LEU A 660 6.71 25.41 10.78
CA LEU A 660 5.30 25.06 10.60
C LEU A 660 4.41 25.78 11.64
N ARG A 661 4.76 25.68 12.92
CA ARG A 661 3.97 26.26 14.01
C ARG A 661 3.93 27.79 13.92
N THR A 662 5.05 28.42 13.59
CA THR A 662 5.14 29.88 13.39
C THR A 662 4.24 30.37 12.25
N ILE A 663 4.21 29.64 11.14
CA ILE A 663 3.31 29.97 10.02
C ILE A 663 1.85 29.91 10.46
N LEU A 664 1.45 28.84 11.14
CA LEU A 664 0.06 28.61 11.55
C LEU A 664 -0.39 29.51 12.72
N SER A 665 0.53 30.06 13.50
CA SER A 665 0.22 31.04 14.56
C SER A 665 0.24 32.50 14.10
N SER A 666 0.59 32.77 12.83
CA SER A 666 0.70 34.11 12.27
C SER A 666 -0.51 34.48 11.39
N ASP A 667 -0.55 35.72 10.91
CA ASP A 667 -1.60 36.18 9.97
C ASP A 667 -1.57 35.44 8.62
N VAL A 668 -0.52 34.67 8.36
CA VAL A 668 -0.39 33.77 7.20
C VAL A 668 -1.39 32.61 7.24
N ALA A 669 -1.82 32.16 8.42
CA ALA A 669 -2.82 31.09 8.54
C ALA A 669 -4.10 31.43 7.76
N ALA A 670 -4.50 32.70 7.77
CA ALA A 670 -5.63 33.19 6.98
C ALA A 670 -5.37 33.14 5.46
N GLU A 671 -4.13 33.40 4.99
CA GLU A 671 -3.79 33.26 3.57
C GLU A 671 -3.82 31.80 3.11
N LEU A 672 -3.30 30.89 3.94
CA LEU A 672 -3.34 29.45 3.68
C LEU A 672 -4.79 28.94 3.61
N ALA A 673 -5.61 29.32 4.60
CA ALA A 673 -7.03 29.00 4.63
C ALA A 673 -7.76 29.58 3.40
N ALA A 674 -7.47 30.82 3.01
CA ALA A 674 -8.06 31.45 1.83
C ALA A 674 -7.69 30.71 0.53
N PHE A 675 -6.43 30.28 0.38
CA PHE A 675 -6.03 29.50 -0.78
C PHE A 675 -6.65 28.09 -0.77
N ALA A 676 -6.70 27.44 0.40
CA ALA A 676 -7.37 26.14 0.55
C ALA A 676 -8.86 26.23 0.19
N ASN A 677 -9.55 27.30 0.62
CA ASN A 677 -10.93 27.58 0.26
C ASN A 677 -11.11 27.87 -1.23
N TYR A 678 -10.16 28.60 -1.85
CA TYR A 678 -10.17 28.86 -3.29
C TYR A 678 -10.15 27.57 -4.13
N ILE A 679 -9.38 26.56 -3.72
CA ILE A 679 -9.32 25.26 -4.41
C ILE A 679 -10.33 24.23 -3.90
N ALA A 680 -11.16 24.56 -2.89
CA ALA A 680 -11.99 23.59 -2.21
C ALA A 680 -13.13 23.06 -3.10
N SER A 681 -13.85 23.95 -3.79
CA SER A 681 -14.97 23.60 -4.68
C SER A 681 -14.54 22.76 -5.90
N PRO A 682 -13.51 23.13 -6.69
CA PRO A 682 -13.00 22.23 -7.74
C PRO A 682 -12.39 20.94 -7.16
N GLY A 683 -11.80 20.97 -5.96
CA GLY A 683 -11.33 19.77 -5.27
C GLY A 683 -12.46 18.79 -4.92
N ALA A 684 -13.60 19.31 -4.45
CA ALA A 684 -14.80 18.52 -4.19
C ALA A 684 -15.42 17.99 -5.49
N ALA A 685 -15.42 18.76 -6.57
CA ALA A 685 -15.83 18.29 -7.90
C ALA A 685 -14.97 17.11 -8.38
N ASN A 686 -13.64 17.21 -8.25
CA ASN A 686 -12.73 16.09 -8.53
C ASN A 686 -13.00 14.87 -7.63
N GLY A 687 -13.29 15.09 -6.34
CA GLY A 687 -13.65 14.02 -5.40
C GLY A 687 -14.94 13.29 -5.79
N LEU A 688 -15.97 14.02 -6.24
CA LEU A 688 -17.22 13.45 -6.76
C LEU A 688 -16.99 12.72 -8.08
N ALA A 689 -16.23 13.29 -9.02
CA ALA A 689 -15.86 12.65 -10.28
C ALA A 689 -15.16 11.31 -10.04
N GLN A 690 -14.13 11.30 -9.18
CA GLN A 690 -13.42 10.09 -8.77
C GLN A 690 -14.37 9.05 -8.14
N THR A 691 -15.29 9.49 -7.28
CA THR A 691 -16.27 8.63 -6.61
C THR A 691 -17.21 7.96 -7.62
N VAL A 692 -17.76 8.72 -8.57
CA VAL A 692 -18.64 8.19 -9.61
C VAL A 692 -17.88 7.21 -10.51
N LEU A 693 -16.65 7.55 -10.92
CA LEU A 693 -15.82 6.67 -11.75
C LEU A 693 -15.51 5.35 -11.03
N ARG A 694 -15.13 5.38 -9.74
CA ARG A 694 -14.91 4.18 -8.91
C ARG A 694 -16.12 3.27 -8.89
N LEU A 695 -17.32 3.84 -8.79
CA LEU A 695 -18.56 3.08 -8.61
C LEU A 695 -19.15 2.55 -9.92
N THR A 696 -18.75 3.08 -11.07
CA THR A 696 -19.46 2.85 -12.34
C THR A 696 -18.61 2.26 -13.46
N THR A 697 -17.28 2.41 -13.40
CA THR A 697 -16.35 1.72 -14.30
C THR A 697 -16.32 0.20 -14.04
N PRO A 698 -15.79 -0.62 -14.98
CA PRO A 698 -15.68 -2.07 -14.81
C PRO A 698 -14.80 -2.45 -13.62
N GLY A 699 -15.31 -3.29 -12.71
CA GLY A 699 -14.63 -3.71 -11.49
C GLY A 699 -15.53 -3.70 -10.26
N VAL A 700 -14.92 -4.00 -9.11
CA VAL A 700 -15.54 -4.03 -7.78
C VAL A 700 -15.07 -2.82 -6.98
N PRO A 701 -15.93 -1.82 -6.70
CA PRO A 701 -15.53 -0.66 -5.90
C PRO A 701 -15.17 -1.06 -4.48
N ASP A 702 -14.05 -0.52 -4.00
CA ASP A 702 -13.61 -0.63 -2.61
C ASP A 702 -13.80 0.72 -1.90
N LEU A 703 -14.40 0.70 -0.72
CA LEU A 703 -14.63 1.86 0.12
C LEU A 703 -13.83 1.70 1.41
N TYR A 704 -12.78 2.49 1.59
CA TYR A 704 -12.05 2.55 2.84
C TYR A 704 -12.91 3.20 3.93
N GLN A 705 -12.78 2.73 5.18
CA GLN A 705 -13.62 3.22 6.28
C GLN A 705 -13.59 4.75 6.39
N GLY A 706 -14.78 5.35 6.43
CA GLY A 706 -14.96 6.79 6.57
C GLY A 706 -14.86 7.61 5.28
N THR A 707 -14.47 7.03 4.14
CA THR A 707 -14.35 7.77 2.87
C THR A 707 -15.66 7.94 2.11
N ASP A 708 -16.79 7.60 2.75
CA ASP A 708 -18.11 8.03 2.34
C ASP A 708 -18.36 9.53 2.63
N TYR A 709 -17.53 10.13 3.49
CA TYR A 709 -17.34 11.58 3.61
C TYR A 709 -16.01 12.01 2.95
N TRP A 710 -15.66 13.29 3.09
CA TRP A 710 -14.38 13.82 2.62
C TRP A 710 -13.19 13.28 3.43
N ASP A 711 -12.22 12.70 2.72
CA ASP A 711 -11.01 12.11 3.27
C ASP A 711 -9.79 13.02 3.08
N PHE A 712 -9.45 13.75 4.16
CA PHE A 712 -8.24 14.56 4.28
C PHE A 712 -7.20 13.91 5.23
N SER A 713 -7.17 12.58 5.29
CA SER A 713 -6.12 11.84 5.99
C SER A 713 -4.74 12.07 5.35
N LEU A 714 -3.70 11.88 6.18
CA LEU A 714 -2.31 11.80 5.77
C LEU A 714 -1.87 10.32 5.78
N VAL A 715 -0.61 10.05 5.47
CA VAL A 715 -0.02 8.72 5.58
C VAL A 715 -0.20 8.13 6.99
N ASP A 716 -0.28 6.79 7.08
CA ASP A 716 -0.26 6.02 8.34
C ASP A 716 0.68 6.63 9.40
N PRO A 717 0.25 6.83 10.65
CA PRO A 717 -1.03 6.40 11.25
C PRO A 717 -2.21 7.36 11.10
N ASP A 718 -2.10 8.48 10.38
CA ASP A 718 -3.19 9.47 10.32
C ASP A 718 -4.43 8.95 9.57
N ASN A 719 -4.26 8.05 8.60
CA ASN A 719 -5.34 7.36 7.89
C ASN A 719 -5.98 6.20 8.68
N ARG A 720 -5.57 5.98 9.93
CA ARG A 720 -6.15 4.97 10.85
C ARG A 720 -6.91 5.60 12.01
N ARG A 721 -7.20 6.91 11.93
CA ARG A 721 -8.01 7.60 12.94
C ARG A 721 -9.42 6.99 13.03
N PRO A 722 -10.08 7.06 14.20
CA PRO A 722 -11.43 6.58 14.38
C PRO A 722 -12.43 7.22 13.41
N VAL A 723 -13.43 6.45 13.00
CA VAL A 723 -14.50 6.91 12.10
C VAL A 723 -15.76 7.22 12.92
N ASP A 724 -16.35 8.39 12.68
CA ASP A 724 -17.64 8.75 13.27
C ASP A 724 -18.79 8.12 12.47
N PHE A 725 -19.19 6.92 12.86
CA PHE A 725 -20.29 6.18 12.26
C PHE A 725 -21.67 6.73 12.65
N LEU A 726 -21.80 7.41 13.79
CA LEU A 726 -23.07 7.98 14.23
C LEU A 726 -23.48 9.14 13.33
N ALA A 727 -22.55 10.06 13.04
CA ALA A 727 -22.79 11.16 12.11
C ALA A 727 -23.16 10.67 10.70
N ARG A 728 -22.49 9.60 10.24
CA ARG A 728 -22.75 8.99 8.93
C ARG A 728 -24.07 8.27 8.84
N ALA A 729 -24.48 7.59 9.92
CA ALA A 729 -25.79 6.96 9.97
C ALA A 729 -26.92 8.01 9.95
N ALA A 730 -26.74 9.10 10.71
CA ALA A 730 -27.72 10.19 10.78
C ALA A 730 -27.93 10.89 9.42
N SER A 731 -26.85 11.24 8.70
CA SER A 731 -26.96 11.85 7.37
C SER A 731 -27.55 10.88 6.33
N LEU A 732 -27.19 9.60 6.37
CA LEU A 732 -27.74 8.60 5.47
C LEU A 732 -29.25 8.37 5.69
N GLU A 733 -29.74 8.53 6.93
CA GLU A 733 -31.16 8.42 7.28
C GLU A 733 -32.02 9.57 6.75
N LEU A 734 -31.44 10.75 6.52
CA LEU A 734 -32.15 11.86 5.86
C LEU A 734 -32.50 11.55 4.40
N ALA A 735 -31.72 10.67 3.76
CA ALA A 735 -31.92 10.21 2.38
C ALA A 735 -31.97 11.35 1.33
N GLU A 736 -31.29 12.46 1.60
CA GLU A 736 -31.20 13.61 0.70
C GLU A 736 -30.62 13.22 -0.66
N THR A 737 -31.11 13.86 -1.73
CA THR A 737 -30.50 13.85 -3.04
C THR A 737 -29.14 14.57 -3.00
N PRO A 738 -28.18 14.23 -3.89
CA PRO A 738 -26.97 15.02 -4.03
C PRO A 738 -27.21 16.50 -4.36
N PHE A 739 -28.34 16.83 -5.00
CA PHE A 739 -28.74 18.22 -5.27
C PHE A 739 -29.14 18.97 -3.99
N GLU A 740 -29.90 18.36 -3.08
CA GLU A 740 -30.24 18.95 -1.77
C GLU A 740 -28.98 19.13 -0.92
N ALA A 741 -28.15 18.08 -0.86
CA ALA A 741 -26.90 18.07 -0.09
C ALA A 741 -25.81 19.02 -0.64
N LEU A 742 -25.98 19.56 -1.86
CA LEU A 742 -25.06 20.53 -2.45
C LEU A 742 -24.96 21.81 -1.62
N THR A 743 -26.03 22.18 -0.91
CA THR A 743 -26.10 23.40 -0.09
C THR A 743 -25.22 23.36 1.16
N HIS A 744 -24.93 22.16 1.68
CA HIS A 744 -24.07 21.93 2.84
C HIS A 744 -22.92 20.97 2.54
N TRP A 745 -22.49 20.90 1.28
CA TRP A 745 -21.52 19.94 0.73
C TRP A 745 -20.25 19.73 1.58
N ARG A 746 -19.83 20.71 2.38
CA ARG A 746 -18.62 20.67 3.23
C ARG A 746 -18.66 19.57 4.29
N ASP A 747 -19.83 19.10 4.68
CA ASP A 747 -20.00 18.03 5.68
C ASP A 747 -19.70 16.62 5.12
N GLY A 748 -19.73 16.45 3.78
CA GLY A 748 -19.54 15.16 3.10
C GLY A 748 -20.81 14.42 2.74
N ALA A 749 -22.00 14.90 3.14
CA ALA A 749 -23.29 14.26 2.87
C ALA A 749 -23.58 14.12 1.37
N ILE A 750 -23.17 15.10 0.55
CA ILE A 750 -23.29 15.01 -0.92
C ILE A 750 -22.56 13.78 -1.49
N LYS A 751 -21.33 13.52 -1.02
CA LYS A 751 -20.53 12.38 -1.46
C LYS A 751 -21.15 11.07 -0.99
N GLN A 752 -21.62 11.04 0.27
CA GLN A 752 -22.32 9.89 0.82
C GLN A 752 -23.60 9.56 0.03
N SER A 753 -24.39 10.58 -0.33
CA SER A 753 -25.61 10.43 -1.13
C SER A 753 -25.33 9.89 -2.54
N VAL A 754 -24.27 10.38 -3.20
CA VAL A 754 -23.79 9.83 -4.49
C VAL A 754 -23.42 8.35 -4.36
N ILE A 755 -22.68 7.99 -3.31
CA ILE A 755 -22.29 6.59 -3.04
C ILE A 755 -23.53 5.73 -2.82
N ALA A 756 -24.44 6.16 -1.94
CA ALA A 756 -25.66 5.41 -1.60
C ALA A 756 -26.52 5.11 -2.84
N ARG A 757 -26.75 6.11 -3.69
CA ARG A 757 -27.57 5.99 -4.90
C ARG A 757 -26.95 5.07 -5.95
N LEU A 758 -25.63 5.19 -6.18
CA LEU A 758 -24.93 4.32 -7.13
C LEU A 758 -24.81 2.89 -6.60
N LEU A 759 -24.57 2.68 -5.31
CA LEU A 759 -24.55 1.34 -4.71
C LEU A 759 -25.95 0.69 -4.71
N ALA A 760 -27.02 1.47 -4.47
CA ALA A 760 -28.39 1.00 -4.66
C ALA A 760 -28.64 0.57 -6.12
N THR A 761 -28.21 1.38 -7.09
CA THR A 761 -28.30 1.04 -8.52
C THR A 761 -27.52 -0.23 -8.85
N ARG A 762 -26.31 -0.42 -8.28
CA ARG A 762 -25.52 -1.65 -8.42
C ARG A 762 -26.24 -2.87 -7.83
N ARG A 763 -26.95 -2.70 -6.72
CA ARG A 763 -27.74 -3.76 -6.08
C ARG A 763 -28.95 -4.16 -6.91
N GLU A 764 -29.60 -3.21 -7.57
CA GLU A 764 -30.77 -3.43 -8.44
C GLU A 764 -30.39 -3.97 -9.83
N HIS A 765 -29.22 -3.61 -10.35
CA HIS A 765 -28.73 -3.98 -11.68
C HIS A 765 -27.38 -4.72 -11.65
N PRO A 766 -27.21 -5.80 -10.86
CA PRO A 766 -25.89 -6.40 -10.60
C PRO A 766 -25.18 -6.90 -11.87
N GLU A 767 -25.92 -7.48 -12.82
CA GLU A 767 -25.36 -7.99 -14.08
C GLU A 767 -24.88 -6.86 -15.01
N LEU A 768 -25.54 -5.69 -14.99
CA LEU A 768 -25.09 -4.52 -15.76
C LEU A 768 -23.71 -4.08 -15.27
N PHE A 769 -23.49 -4.06 -13.96
CA PHE A 769 -22.20 -3.64 -13.42
C PHE A 769 -21.13 -4.72 -13.51
N ALA A 770 -21.48 -5.99 -13.32
CA ALA A 770 -20.53 -7.10 -13.34
C ALA A 770 -20.14 -7.54 -14.77
N ARG A 771 -21.02 -7.37 -15.77
CA ARG A 771 -20.86 -7.91 -17.14
C ARG A 771 -21.21 -6.93 -18.26
N GLY A 772 -21.60 -5.71 -17.94
CA GLY A 772 -21.89 -4.72 -18.97
C GLY A 772 -20.65 -4.31 -19.73
N SER A 773 -20.81 -4.09 -21.04
CA SER A 773 -19.77 -3.52 -21.88
C SER A 773 -19.36 -2.13 -21.39
N TYR A 774 -18.26 -1.62 -21.92
CA TYR A 774 -17.81 -0.25 -21.68
C TYR A 774 -17.59 0.43 -23.03
N ARG A 775 -18.28 1.56 -23.26
CA ARG A 775 -18.14 2.34 -24.50
C ARG A 775 -18.04 3.82 -24.17
N ALA A 776 -16.89 4.42 -24.50
CA ALA A 776 -16.71 5.87 -24.41
C ALA A 776 -17.70 6.60 -25.33
N LEU A 777 -18.13 7.80 -24.92
CA LEU A 777 -18.93 8.70 -25.75
C LEU A 777 -18.12 9.94 -26.09
N ALA A 778 -18.16 10.33 -27.37
CA ALA A 778 -17.60 11.60 -27.80
C ALA A 778 -18.48 12.76 -27.32
N VAL A 779 -17.83 13.83 -26.88
CA VAL A 779 -18.45 15.10 -26.50
C VAL A 779 -17.94 16.14 -27.50
N GLU A 780 -18.85 16.95 -28.02
CA GLU A 780 -18.56 17.97 -29.02
C GLU A 780 -18.84 19.36 -28.43
N GLY A 781 -18.08 20.36 -28.87
CA GLY A 781 -18.27 21.75 -28.46
C GLY A 781 -17.15 22.31 -27.57
N PRO A 782 -17.28 23.58 -27.13
CA PRO A 782 -16.20 24.32 -26.47
C PRO A 782 -15.69 23.70 -25.17
N ALA A 783 -16.57 23.06 -24.38
CA ALA A 783 -16.22 22.45 -23.11
C ALA A 783 -15.97 20.93 -23.19
N SER A 784 -15.77 20.37 -24.39
CA SER A 784 -15.62 18.93 -24.60
C SER A 784 -14.45 18.30 -23.82
N GLU A 785 -13.33 19.00 -23.64
CA GLU A 785 -12.18 18.51 -22.86
C GLU A 785 -12.45 18.38 -21.35
N HIS A 786 -13.51 19.04 -20.87
CA HIS A 786 -13.95 19.03 -19.47
C HIS A 786 -14.94 17.92 -19.16
N VAL A 787 -15.37 17.11 -20.14
CA VAL A 787 -16.39 16.07 -19.94
C VAL A 787 -15.83 14.71 -20.31
N LEU A 788 -15.73 13.82 -19.32
CA LEU A 788 -15.45 12.41 -19.55
C LEU A 788 -16.77 11.63 -19.48
N ALA A 789 -17.16 10.98 -20.58
CA ALA A 789 -18.46 10.31 -20.68
C ALA A 789 -18.37 8.88 -21.26
N PHE A 790 -19.22 7.98 -20.76
CA PHE A 790 -19.32 6.60 -21.27
C PHE A 790 -20.69 5.99 -21.00
N VAL A 791 -20.97 4.89 -21.72
CA VAL A 791 -22.14 4.04 -21.52
C VAL A 791 -21.69 2.63 -21.19
N ARG A 792 -22.43 2.01 -20.28
CA ARG A 792 -22.39 0.57 -20.03
C ARG A 792 -23.68 -0.09 -20.45
N GLU A 793 -23.57 -1.27 -21.04
CA GLU A 793 -24.73 -2.00 -21.57
C GLU A 793 -24.65 -3.50 -21.30
N HIS A 794 -25.75 -4.06 -20.79
CA HIS A 794 -25.92 -5.51 -20.66
C HIS A 794 -27.38 -5.90 -20.87
N ARG A 795 -27.65 -6.76 -21.87
CA ARG A 795 -28.99 -7.33 -22.13
C ARG A 795 -30.11 -6.26 -22.14
N GLY A 796 -29.88 -5.16 -22.85
CA GLY A 796 -30.82 -4.03 -22.99
C GLY A 796 -30.90 -3.09 -21.79
N GLN A 797 -30.25 -3.39 -20.65
CA GLN A 797 -30.05 -2.41 -19.58
C GLN A 797 -28.87 -1.51 -19.95
N ARG A 798 -29.03 -0.19 -19.78
CA ARG A 798 -27.98 0.78 -20.10
C ARG A 798 -27.82 1.80 -18.98
N LEU A 799 -26.56 2.13 -18.68
CA LEU A 799 -26.13 3.15 -17.73
C LEU A 799 -25.27 4.15 -18.49
N PHE A 800 -25.62 5.43 -18.42
CA PHE A 800 -24.82 6.54 -18.93
C PHE A 800 -24.17 7.27 -17.76
N ILE A 801 -22.90 7.58 -17.89
CA ILE A 801 -22.10 8.32 -16.90
C ILE A 801 -21.39 9.47 -17.61
N ALA A 802 -21.40 10.64 -16.99
CA ALA A 802 -20.48 11.72 -17.32
C ALA A 802 -19.95 12.39 -16.05
N VAL A 803 -18.68 12.79 -16.07
CA VAL A 803 -18.05 13.54 -14.98
C VAL A 803 -17.34 14.77 -15.54
N ALA A 804 -17.41 15.87 -14.81
CA ALA A 804 -16.67 17.08 -15.12
C ALA A 804 -15.22 16.94 -14.63
N ARG A 805 -14.28 17.50 -15.39
CA ARG A 805 -12.86 17.60 -15.02
C ARG A 805 -12.34 18.98 -15.40
N HIS A 806 -11.24 19.36 -14.75
CA HIS A 806 -10.55 20.62 -15.03
C HIS A 806 -11.44 21.86 -14.82
N THR A 807 -12.20 21.89 -13.73
CA THR A 807 -13.27 22.87 -13.49
C THR A 807 -12.80 24.12 -12.74
N ALA A 808 -11.52 24.22 -12.36
CA ALA A 808 -11.03 25.30 -11.52
C ALA A 808 -11.17 26.68 -12.16
N GLU A 809 -11.08 26.78 -13.49
CA GLU A 809 -11.32 28.04 -14.21
C GLU A 809 -12.73 28.59 -13.98
N TRP A 810 -13.71 27.72 -13.72
CA TRP A 810 -15.12 28.08 -13.57
C TRP A 810 -15.53 28.27 -12.11
N ILE A 811 -15.05 27.38 -11.22
CA ILE A 811 -15.60 27.26 -9.87
C ILE A 811 -14.58 27.45 -8.73
N ALA A 812 -13.33 27.82 -9.03
CA ALA A 812 -12.37 28.12 -7.97
C ALA A 812 -12.76 29.41 -7.23
N GLY A 813 -12.89 29.31 -5.90
CA GLY A 813 -13.40 30.38 -5.04
C GLY A 813 -14.94 30.46 -4.96
N SER A 814 -15.67 29.60 -5.66
CA SER A 814 -17.13 29.52 -5.55
C SER A 814 -17.57 28.86 -4.24
N ASP A 815 -18.77 29.20 -3.75
CA ASP A 815 -19.29 28.71 -2.47
C ASP A 815 -19.67 27.22 -2.47
N ALA A 816 -19.96 26.67 -3.65
CA ALA A 816 -20.36 25.28 -3.87
C ALA A 816 -19.63 24.66 -5.08
N PRO A 817 -19.47 23.33 -5.14
CA PRO A 817 -18.95 22.61 -6.29
C PRO A 817 -20.03 22.48 -7.39
N ALA A 818 -20.66 23.59 -7.75
CA ALA A 818 -21.75 23.68 -8.71
C ALA A 818 -21.28 24.34 -10.00
N ILE A 819 -21.58 23.77 -11.16
CA ILE A 819 -21.17 24.30 -12.47
C ILE A 819 -22.39 24.91 -13.16
N GLY A 820 -22.34 26.21 -13.42
CA GLY A 820 -23.39 26.94 -14.14
C GLY A 820 -23.61 26.42 -15.55
N ALA A 821 -24.87 26.48 -16.02
CA ALA A 821 -25.25 26.03 -17.36
C ALA A 821 -24.56 26.79 -18.50
N ASP A 822 -24.16 28.04 -18.25
CA ASP A 822 -23.43 28.91 -19.16
C ASP A 822 -22.03 28.38 -19.52
N HIS A 823 -21.36 27.69 -18.59
CA HIS A 823 -20.06 27.07 -18.86
C HIS A 823 -20.15 25.90 -19.86
N TRP A 824 -21.34 25.33 -20.04
CA TRP A 824 -21.60 24.22 -20.95
C TRP A 824 -22.16 24.67 -22.31
N GLU A 825 -22.38 25.97 -22.53
CA GLU A 825 -23.06 26.48 -23.73
C GLU A 825 -22.40 25.98 -25.03
N GLY A 826 -23.21 25.36 -25.90
CA GLY A 826 -22.76 24.80 -27.17
C GLY A 826 -21.99 23.48 -27.04
N THR A 827 -21.98 22.86 -25.87
CA THR A 827 -21.34 21.56 -25.62
C THR A 827 -22.39 20.46 -25.50
N SER A 828 -22.32 19.47 -26.38
CA SER A 828 -23.33 18.41 -26.49
C SER A 828 -22.71 17.03 -26.70
N LEU A 829 -23.52 16.00 -26.49
CA LEU A 829 -23.19 14.62 -26.83
C LEU A 829 -24.43 13.88 -27.34
N THR A 830 -24.23 12.72 -27.96
CA THR A 830 -25.36 11.89 -28.42
C THR A 830 -25.58 10.72 -27.48
N LEU A 831 -26.71 10.71 -26.77
CA LEU A 831 -27.14 9.57 -25.98
C LEU A 831 -27.73 8.47 -26.87
N PRO A 832 -27.51 7.18 -26.55
CA PRO A 832 -28.20 6.10 -27.24
C PRO A 832 -29.72 6.20 -27.12
N ASP A 833 -30.44 5.77 -28.16
CA ASP A 833 -31.91 5.79 -28.21
C ASP A 833 -32.53 5.13 -26.98
N GLY A 834 -33.50 5.79 -26.36
CA GLY A 834 -34.18 5.29 -25.17
C GLY A 834 -34.63 6.43 -24.27
N ARG A 835 -35.30 6.08 -23.19
CA ARG A 835 -35.70 7.05 -22.17
C ARG A 835 -34.81 6.88 -20.95
N TRP A 836 -34.18 7.95 -20.51
CA TRP A 836 -33.18 7.94 -19.46
C TRP A 836 -33.70 8.65 -18.21
N MET A 837 -33.50 8.03 -17.05
CA MET A 837 -33.87 8.55 -15.74
C MET A 837 -32.61 8.91 -14.95
N SER A 838 -32.60 10.08 -14.32
CA SER A 838 -31.49 10.49 -13.46
C SER A 838 -31.42 9.59 -12.23
N ILE A 839 -30.21 9.18 -11.85
CA ILE A 839 -29.95 8.44 -10.61
C ILE A 839 -29.83 9.41 -9.42
N PHE A 840 -29.37 10.64 -9.66
CA PHE A 840 -29.09 11.61 -8.59
C PHE A 840 -30.29 12.50 -8.24
N GLY A 841 -31.33 12.56 -9.06
CA GLY A 841 -32.50 13.39 -8.75
C GLY A 841 -33.69 13.08 -9.65
N GLU A 842 -34.69 13.96 -9.63
CA GLU A 842 -35.85 13.87 -10.51
C GLU A 842 -35.48 14.47 -11.88
N GLY A 843 -35.24 13.62 -12.87
CA GLY A 843 -34.87 14.05 -14.21
C GLY A 843 -35.15 12.97 -15.25
N ARG A 844 -35.65 13.39 -16.41
CA ARG A 844 -35.91 12.50 -17.54
C ARG A 844 -35.48 13.15 -18.85
N VAL A 845 -34.71 12.43 -19.63
CA VAL A 845 -34.29 12.83 -20.98
C VAL A 845 -34.53 11.69 -21.97
N ASP A 846 -34.76 12.04 -23.23
CA ASP A 846 -34.83 11.06 -24.31
C ASP A 846 -33.46 10.95 -25.01
N GLY A 847 -33.19 9.82 -25.64
CA GLY A 847 -31.98 9.59 -26.42
C GLY A 847 -31.88 10.50 -27.65
N GLY A 848 -30.67 10.65 -28.17
CA GLY A 848 -30.34 11.59 -29.23
C GLY A 848 -29.35 12.68 -28.77
N PRO A 849 -29.14 13.72 -29.60
CA PRO A 849 -28.29 14.86 -29.24
C PRO A 849 -28.86 15.61 -28.04
N ILE A 850 -28.00 15.89 -27.06
CA ILE A 850 -28.37 16.57 -25.82
C ILE A 850 -27.24 17.48 -25.34
N GLU A 851 -27.62 18.67 -24.86
CA GLU A 851 -26.70 19.60 -24.22
C GLU A 851 -26.20 19.04 -22.89
N VAL A 852 -24.90 19.16 -22.65
CA VAL A 852 -24.24 18.68 -21.43
C VAL A 852 -24.85 19.33 -20.19
N ALA A 853 -25.23 20.62 -20.25
CA ALA A 853 -25.91 21.32 -19.16
C ALA A 853 -27.14 20.56 -18.63
N THR A 854 -27.92 19.94 -19.52
CA THR A 854 -29.14 19.21 -19.15
C THR A 854 -28.83 17.93 -18.39
N LEU A 855 -27.69 17.29 -18.69
CA LEU A 855 -27.28 16.01 -18.10
C LEU A 855 -26.70 16.17 -16.70
N PHE A 856 -25.94 17.25 -16.48
CA PHE A 856 -25.28 17.55 -15.21
C PHE A 856 -26.21 18.30 -14.25
N GLY A 857 -27.10 19.16 -14.76
CA GLY A 857 -27.78 20.14 -13.94
C GLY A 857 -26.75 21.03 -13.24
N GLU A 858 -26.84 21.14 -11.92
CA GLU A 858 -25.86 21.88 -11.11
C GLU A 858 -24.69 21.01 -10.61
N LEU A 859 -24.79 19.68 -10.67
CA LEU A 859 -23.75 18.78 -10.15
C LEU A 859 -22.57 18.70 -11.11
N PRO A 860 -21.34 18.42 -10.62
CA PRO A 860 -20.17 18.16 -11.47
C PRO A 860 -20.14 16.70 -11.99
N VAL A 861 -21.21 15.94 -11.76
CA VAL A 861 -21.33 14.53 -12.16
C VAL A 861 -22.76 14.20 -12.58
N ALA A 862 -22.89 13.29 -13.54
CA ALA A 862 -24.16 12.83 -14.09
C ALA A 862 -24.17 11.30 -14.17
N ALA A 863 -25.28 10.69 -13.75
CA ALA A 863 -25.51 9.26 -13.87
C ALA A 863 -26.98 8.99 -14.21
N TRP A 864 -27.21 8.26 -15.30
CA TRP A 864 -28.54 8.06 -15.86
C TRP A 864 -28.76 6.60 -16.25
N LEU A 865 -29.95 6.07 -15.94
CA LEU A 865 -30.34 4.70 -16.25
C LEU A 865 -31.42 4.68 -17.33
N ALA A 866 -31.25 3.86 -18.37
CA ALA A 866 -32.28 3.69 -19.39
C ALA A 866 -33.47 2.88 -18.83
N GLN A 867 -34.69 3.37 -19.01
CA GLN A 867 -35.90 2.59 -18.81
C GLN A 867 -35.96 1.47 -19.85
N ARG A 868 -36.37 0.27 -19.42
CA ARG A 868 -36.70 -0.81 -20.36
C ARG A 868 -37.86 -0.34 -21.22
N ALA A 869 -37.74 -0.49 -22.54
CA ALA A 869 -38.90 -0.43 -23.42
C ALA A 869 -39.90 -1.48 -22.94
N SER A 870 -41.10 -1.03 -22.56
CA SER A 870 -42.21 -1.88 -22.11
C SER A 870 -42.65 -2.87 -23.19
#